data_AF-A0A1Q6V343-F1
#
_entry.id   AF-A0A1Q6V343-F1
#
_cell.length_a   1.000
_cell.length_b   1.000
_cell.length_c   1.000
_cell.angle_alpha   90.00
_cell.angle_beta   90.00
_cell.angle_gamma   90.00
#
_symmetry.space_group_name_H-M   'P 1'
#
loop_
_entity.id
_entity.type
_entity.pdbx_description
1 polymer ?
#
loop_
_entity_poly.entity_id
_entity_poly.type
_entity_poly.pdbx_seq_one_letter_code
_entity_poly.pdbx_strand_id
1 'polypeptide(L)'
;MNSRSTEQPAWQRNPIFEFFASLKLAVVLLAVIIVAAIAGTIYESSFDAKIARAYVYGAPWFNLWLILLGANLACSALSRWPWRKHHLAFLITHLGIITLLIGSLIGRIWGVEGTITLFKGDPPTNRLLVNERQLRVHDVDGIVKGYPAEFLHHPPTPQHPRDLGLLASGAHLKIVDYAPVIEGKLNPKPVSEGGAPALHFTIATVMMNQRLDDWLLADDPQHGNFSIGLANIELKRGSATSITSTSKSTNKSEEATDLEESIFAFSKAPDEQIGHIRRGGSTGAKVRLTTPENGNKGQIIVSAGDKEATFDVAENLRRDVPIENTPFSLRIENYWPDFRIENGKPSSVSDQPNNPAVLVTIRGKGVPITAAETNPHGNTKELTATGGPPAMPAPGEETPNRLTLFIADDGAISYELASRKNGKSSGRIELNKPLPTGWADWQLVVDKTMSNTQPQMDFMPLKSGQAPTPSTAAADLPDGVRLRVQQNGETLERWAPAGWQIAIPIGQRTDSPGRTSPSPTMFAYGWKTVSLPIGLELLDFEVKRNEGSNSPAGFKSTLKVVTAQGETAIGSCWMNNPFSFPGNWWRTWTGLTYKISQASWNPENLNQSTVQILRDPGWLLKWIGSLLVVIGVFMMFYLQPYRKQTEGEPITPSLPKQRTKMTRGEAVAEITR
;
A
#
# COMPACT_ATOMS: atom_id res chain seq x y z
N MET A 1 -51.51 50.27 -20.14
CA MET A 1 -50.39 50.51 -19.22
C MET A 1 -50.88 50.20 -17.80
N ASN A 2 -50.57 49.02 -17.26
CA ASN A 2 -50.99 48.63 -15.91
C ASN A 2 -49.79 48.63 -14.95
N SER A 3 -49.98 49.37 -13.86
CA SER A 3 -49.10 49.63 -12.74
C SER A 3 -48.84 48.39 -11.87
N ARG A 4 -47.66 47.78 -11.96
CA ARG A 4 -47.09 46.84 -10.96
C ARG A 4 -45.55 46.83 -10.96
N SER A 5 -44.90 47.97 -11.17
CA SER A 5 -43.43 48.06 -11.34
C SER A 5 -42.67 48.71 -10.17
N THR A 6 -43.23 48.74 -8.96
CA THR A 6 -42.67 49.52 -7.82
C THR A 6 -42.26 48.72 -6.56
N GLU A 7 -42.17 47.38 -6.59
CA GLU A 7 -41.80 46.60 -5.38
C GLU A 7 -40.50 45.79 -5.46
N GLN A 8 -39.72 45.88 -6.53
CA GLN A 8 -38.40 45.21 -6.57
C GLN A 8 -37.28 46.15 -6.12
N PRO A 9 -36.47 45.77 -5.11
CA PRO A 9 -35.30 46.53 -4.69
C PRO A 9 -34.35 46.84 -5.85
N ALA A 10 -33.71 48.01 -5.83
CA ALA A 10 -32.83 48.46 -6.92
C ALA A 10 -31.67 47.48 -7.23
N TRP A 11 -31.19 46.73 -6.24
CA TRP A 11 -30.14 45.73 -6.41
C TRP A 11 -30.58 44.50 -7.24
N GLN A 12 -31.89 44.17 -7.26
CA GLN A 12 -32.41 43.06 -8.06
C GLN A 12 -32.45 43.37 -9.55
N ARG A 13 -32.46 44.66 -9.93
CA ARG A 13 -32.45 45.14 -11.32
C ARG A 13 -31.05 45.29 -11.89
N ASN A 14 -30.01 44.93 -11.14
CA ASN A 14 -28.65 45.01 -11.61
C ASN A 14 -28.42 43.90 -12.66
N PRO A 15 -27.99 44.22 -13.89
CA PRO A 15 -27.80 43.22 -14.96
C PRO A 15 -26.82 42.11 -14.58
N ILE A 16 -25.85 42.41 -13.72
CA ILE A 16 -24.92 41.40 -13.18
C ILE A 16 -25.67 40.41 -12.28
N PHE A 17 -26.54 40.92 -11.40
CA PHE A 17 -27.33 40.07 -10.51
C PHE A 17 -28.31 39.20 -11.31
N GLU A 18 -28.99 39.75 -12.31
CA GLU A 18 -29.89 39.00 -13.20
C GLU A 18 -29.15 37.90 -13.98
N PHE A 19 -27.94 38.19 -14.47
CA PHE A 19 -27.08 37.20 -15.13
C PHE A 19 -26.78 36.02 -14.19
N PHE A 20 -26.31 36.30 -12.97
CA PHE A 20 -26.02 35.27 -11.98
C PHE A 20 -27.29 34.58 -11.45
N ALA A 21 -28.46 35.21 -11.47
CA ALA A 21 -29.72 34.56 -11.07
C ALA A 21 -30.38 33.73 -12.20
N SER A 22 -29.80 33.70 -13.40
CA SER A 22 -30.40 33.09 -14.59
C SER A 22 -30.48 31.56 -14.54
N LEU A 23 -31.64 31.01 -14.90
CA LEU A 23 -31.84 29.57 -15.12
C LEU A 23 -31.00 29.04 -16.29
N LYS A 24 -30.80 29.85 -17.33
CA LYS A 24 -29.98 29.45 -18.50
C LYS A 24 -28.53 29.18 -18.08
N LEU A 25 -27.97 30.08 -17.27
CA LEU A 25 -26.63 29.93 -16.71
C LEU A 25 -26.54 28.65 -15.86
N ALA A 26 -27.54 28.41 -14.99
CA ALA A 26 -27.59 27.21 -14.14
C ALA A 26 -27.55 25.91 -14.96
N VAL A 27 -28.37 25.82 -16.02
CA VAL A 27 -28.45 24.63 -16.88
C VAL A 27 -27.14 24.40 -17.64
N VAL A 28 -26.53 25.47 -18.17
CA VAL A 28 -25.23 25.37 -18.87
C VAL A 28 -24.13 24.93 -17.91
N LEU A 29 -24.03 25.55 -16.72
CA LEU A 29 -23.04 25.17 -15.71
C LEU A 29 -23.21 23.71 -15.27
N LEU A 30 -24.45 23.27 -15.02
CA LEU A 30 -24.74 21.90 -14.65
C LEU A 30 -24.34 20.92 -15.76
N ALA A 31 -24.68 21.21 -17.01
CA ALA A 31 -24.31 20.37 -18.15
C ALA A 31 -22.78 20.25 -18.30
N VAL A 32 -22.06 21.36 -18.21
CA VAL A 32 -20.59 21.36 -18.32
C VAL A 32 -19.94 20.61 -17.15
N ILE A 33 -20.43 20.79 -15.93
CA ILE A 33 -19.95 20.06 -14.74
C ILE A 33 -20.24 18.56 -14.87
N ILE A 34 -21.42 18.17 -15.37
CA ILE A 34 -21.75 16.75 -15.62
C ILE A 34 -20.79 16.14 -16.64
N VAL A 35 -20.56 16.80 -17.79
CA VAL A 35 -19.63 16.32 -18.81
C VAL A 35 -18.22 16.20 -18.24
N ALA A 36 -17.77 17.18 -17.46
CA ALA A 36 -16.48 17.13 -16.79
C ALA A 36 -16.39 16.01 -15.74
N ALA A 37 -17.44 15.78 -14.96
CA ALA A 37 -17.49 14.70 -13.98
C ALA A 37 -17.45 13.32 -14.66
N ILE A 38 -18.19 13.13 -15.77
CA ILE A 38 -18.12 11.92 -16.59
C ILE A 38 -16.71 11.70 -17.12
N ALA A 39 -16.08 12.75 -17.68
CA ALA A 39 -14.70 12.68 -18.12
C ALA A 39 -13.76 12.31 -16.97
N GLY A 40 -13.93 12.91 -15.78
CA GLY A 40 -13.17 12.55 -14.57
C GLY A 40 -13.27 11.08 -14.21
N THR A 41 -14.48 10.51 -14.25
CA THR A 41 -14.71 9.08 -13.97
C THR A 41 -14.08 8.17 -15.04
N ILE A 42 -14.08 8.58 -16.32
CA ILE A 42 -13.38 7.85 -17.38
C ILE A 42 -11.86 7.88 -17.14
N TYR A 43 -11.31 9.04 -16.76
CA TYR A 43 -9.89 9.16 -16.43
C TYR A 43 -9.49 8.31 -15.22
N GLU A 44 -10.34 8.26 -14.20
CA GLU A 44 -10.13 7.44 -13.01
C GLU A 44 -10.12 5.95 -13.34
N SER A 45 -11.07 5.49 -14.15
CA SER A 45 -11.18 4.08 -14.54
C SER A 45 -10.15 3.64 -15.59
N SER A 46 -9.68 4.55 -16.46
CA SER A 46 -8.73 4.22 -17.53
C SER A 46 -7.26 4.36 -17.11
N PHE A 47 -6.97 5.27 -16.18
CA PHE A 47 -5.61 5.56 -15.73
C PHE A 47 -5.46 5.28 -14.23
N ASP A 48 -5.82 6.26 -13.40
CA ASP A 48 -5.74 6.17 -11.94
C ASP A 48 -6.55 7.29 -11.27
N ALA A 49 -7.08 7.04 -10.07
CA ALA A 49 -7.80 8.02 -9.28
C ALA A 49 -6.99 9.29 -9.00
N LYS A 50 -5.66 9.16 -8.86
CA LYS A 50 -4.75 10.29 -8.65
C LYS A 50 -4.74 11.25 -9.84
N ILE A 51 -4.77 10.70 -11.06
CA ILE A 51 -4.78 11.50 -12.29
C ILE A 51 -6.12 12.23 -12.42
N ALA A 52 -7.25 11.55 -12.21
CA ALA A 52 -8.56 12.19 -12.25
C ALA A 52 -8.68 13.33 -11.22
N ARG A 53 -8.18 13.11 -9.99
CA ARG A 53 -8.13 14.14 -8.94
C ARG A 53 -7.27 15.32 -9.35
N ALA A 54 -6.11 15.12 -9.97
CA ALA A 54 -5.23 16.22 -10.37
C ALA A 54 -5.81 17.06 -11.53
N TYR A 55 -6.33 16.41 -12.57
CA TYR A 55 -6.69 17.08 -13.83
C TYR A 55 -8.13 17.52 -13.96
N VAL A 56 -9.06 16.88 -13.24
CA VAL A 56 -10.48 17.20 -13.30
C VAL A 56 -10.91 17.83 -11.98
N TYR A 57 -11.01 17.03 -10.91
CA TYR A 57 -11.62 17.49 -9.65
C TYR A 57 -10.78 18.55 -8.91
N GLY A 58 -9.47 18.50 -9.08
CA GLY A 58 -8.52 19.43 -8.50
C GLY A 58 -8.29 20.67 -9.35
N ALA A 59 -8.61 20.64 -10.64
CA ALA A 59 -8.15 21.64 -11.57
C ALA A 59 -8.83 23.01 -11.39
N PRO A 60 -8.13 24.13 -11.63
CA PRO A 60 -8.68 25.48 -11.43
C PRO A 60 -9.96 25.75 -12.23
N TRP A 61 -10.07 25.20 -13.44
CA TRP A 61 -11.24 25.37 -14.30
C TRP A 61 -12.49 24.70 -13.72
N PHE A 62 -12.36 23.50 -13.16
CA PHE A 62 -13.48 22.77 -12.55
C PHE A 62 -13.94 23.48 -11.28
N ASN A 63 -12.98 23.95 -10.48
CA ASN A 63 -13.27 24.72 -9.27
C ASN A 63 -13.96 26.05 -9.60
N LEU A 64 -13.54 26.73 -10.68
CA LEU A 64 -14.18 27.95 -11.14
C LEU A 64 -15.66 27.68 -11.47
N TRP A 65 -15.97 26.59 -12.17
CA TRP A 65 -17.35 26.21 -12.46
C TRP A 65 -18.16 25.89 -11.20
N LEU A 66 -17.58 25.21 -10.20
CA LEU A 66 -18.24 24.98 -8.91
C LEU A 66 -18.53 26.29 -8.15
N ILE A 67 -17.59 27.24 -8.17
CA ILE A 67 -17.77 28.57 -7.55
C ILE A 67 -18.87 29.34 -8.29
N LEU A 68 -18.87 29.33 -9.62
CA LEU A 68 -19.89 29.97 -10.44
C LEU A 68 -21.28 29.34 -10.20
N LEU A 69 -21.35 28.02 -10.06
CA LEU A 69 -22.58 27.31 -9.71
C LEU A 69 -23.07 27.74 -8.32
N GLY A 70 -22.18 27.80 -7.32
CA GLY A 70 -22.52 28.27 -5.98
C GLY A 70 -23.04 29.71 -5.96
N ALA A 71 -22.38 30.62 -6.71
CA ALA A 71 -22.83 32.00 -6.87
C ALA A 71 -24.18 32.09 -7.58
N ASN A 72 -24.39 31.29 -8.63
CA ASN A 72 -25.65 31.22 -9.35
C ASN A 72 -26.81 30.75 -8.46
N LEU A 73 -26.60 29.69 -7.68
CA LEU A 73 -27.59 29.18 -6.72
C LEU A 73 -27.92 30.22 -5.65
N ALA A 74 -26.92 30.94 -5.13
CA ALA A 74 -27.12 32.00 -4.14
C ALA A 74 -27.93 33.17 -4.72
N CYS A 75 -27.58 33.67 -5.90
CA CYS A 75 -28.32 34.73 -6.59
C CYS A 75 -29.75 34.29 -6.96
N SER A 76 -29.94 33.06 -7.43
CA SER A 76 -31.26 32.48 -7.71
C SER A 76 -32.13 32.44 -6.45
N ALA A 77 -31.57 32.07 -5.30
CA ALA A 77 -32.29 32.09 -4.02
C ALA A 77 -32.65 33.52 -3.57
N LEU A 78 -31.73 34.47 -3.72
CA LEU A 78 -31.94 35.88 -3.37
C LEU A 78 -32.90 36.61 -4.30
N SER A 79 -32.99 36.21 -5.58
CA SER A 79 -33.88 36.84 -6.57
C SER A 79 -35.36 36.76 -6.20
N ARG A 80 -35.72 35.82 -5.33
CA ARG A 80 -37.10 35.59 -4.83
C ARG A 80 -37.40 36.34 -3.53
N TRP A 81 -36.51 37.24 -3.10
CA TRP A 81 -36.72 38.10 -1.94
C TRP A 81 -37.78 39.17 -2.22
N PRO A 82 -38.73 39.46 -1.31
CA PRO A 82 -38.88 38.88 0.03
C PRO A 82 -39.50 37.48 0.01
N TRP A 83 -38.93 36.57 0.80
CA TRP A 83 -39.32 35.17 0.80
C TRP A 83 -40.69 34.95 1.45
N ARG A 84 -41.50 34.09 0.82
CA ARG A 84 -42.83 33.69 1.29
C ARG A 84 -42.82 32.23 1.71
N LYS A 85 -43.79 31.81 2.53
CA LYS A 85 -43.88 30.43 3.06
C LYS A 85 -43.84 29.35 1.96
N HIS A 86 -44.36 29.62 0.77
CA HIS A 86 -44.33 28.69 -0.37
C HIS A 86 -42.93 28.54 -1.02
N HIS A 87 -42.01 29.47 -0.80
CA HIS A 87 -40.63 29.34 -1.30
C HIS A 87 -39.76 28.47 -0.38
N LEU A 88 -40.26 28.08 0.80
CA LEU A 88 -39.46 27.45 1.85
C LEU A 88 -38.73 26.17 1.36
N ALA A 89 -39.42 25.25 0.68
CA ALA A 89 -38.82 24.03 0.16
C ALA A 89 -37.69 24.29 -0.85
N PHE A 90 -37.92 25.25 -1.77
CA PHE A 90 -36.92 25.70 -2.73
C PHE A 90 -35.70 26.32 -2.02
N LEU A 91 -35.92 27.20 -1.04
CA LEU A 91 -34.85 27.84 -0.26
C LEU A 91 -34.02 26.83 0.53
N ILE A 92 -34.67 25.90 1.22
CA ILE A 92 -34.00 24.87 2.03
C ILE A 92 -33.10 24.01 1.14
N THR A 93 -33.59 23.63 -0.04
CA THR A 93 -32.79 22.85 -1.01
C THR A 93 -31.56 23.63 -1.48
N HIS A 94 -31.72 24.90 -1.84
CA HIS A 94 -30.59 25.74 -2.30
C HIS A 94 -29.59 26.00 -1.18
N LEU A 95 -30.07 26.29 0.02
CA LEU A 95 -29.23 26.44 1.20
C LEU A 95 -28.43 25.16 1.46
N GLY A 96 -29.07 23.99 1.37
CA GLY A 96 -28.39 22.70 1.52
C GLY A 96 -27.23 22.50 0.54
N ILE A 97 -27.46 22.75 -0.76
CA ILE A 97 -26.41 22.63 -1.79
C ILE A 97 -25.28 23.63 -1.51
N ILE A 98 -25.59 24.89 -1.21
CA ILE A 98 -24.59 25.92 -0.92
C ILE A 98 -23.77 25.55 0.33
N THR A 99 -24.41 25.09 1.40
CA THR A 99 -23.74 24.64 2.62
C THR A 99 -22.82 23.44 2.34
N LEU A 100 -23.24 22.49 1.51
CA LEU A 100 -22.42 21.35 1.09
C LEU A 100 -21.19 21.80 0.31
N LEU A 101 -21.35 22.71 -0.66
CA LEU A 101 -20.25 23.26 -1.45
C LEU A 101 -19.24 24.02 -0.56
N ILE A 102 -19.71 24.85 0.37
CA ILE A 102 -18.86 25.55 1.33
C ILE A 102 -18.12 24.54 2.22
N GLY A 103 -18.80 23.53 2.75
CA GLY A 103 -18.18 22.45 3.51
C GLY A 103 -17.08 21.72 2.73
N SER A 104 -17.34 21.40 1.46
CA SER A 104 -16.34 20.81 0.58
C SER A 104 -15.11 21.70 0.37
N LEU A 105 -15.33 23.01 0.18
CA LEU A 105 -14.23 23.97 0.04
C LEU A 105 -13.40 24.09 1.32
N ILE A 106 -14.03 24.17 2.49
CA ILE A 106 -13.34 24.22 3.78
C ILE A 106 -12.50 22.95 4.00
N GLY A 107 -13.09 21.77 3.77
CA GLY A 107 -12.39 20.49 3.88
C GLY A 107 -11.21 20.38 2.92
N ARG A 108 -11.29 21.00 1.75
CA ARG A 108 -10.19 21.03 0.78
C ARG A 108 -9.04 21.94 1.18
N ILE A 109 -9.34 23.13 1.70
CA ILE A 109 -8.31 24.14 2.04
C ILE A 109 -7.60 23.78 3.34
N TRP A 110 -8.34 23.28 4.33
CA TRP A 110 -7.83 23.03 5.68
C TRP A 110 -7.83 21.56 6.09
N GLY A 111 -8.33 20.65 5.26
CA GLY A 111 -8.27 19.22 5.53
C GLY A 111 -6.85 18.68 5.50
N VAL A 112 -6.64 17.59 6.23
CA VAL A 112 -5.36 16.91 6.32
C VAL A 112 -5.60 15.42 6.12
N GLU A 113 -4.85 14.82 5.21
CA GLU A 113 -4.92 13.39 4.90
C GLU A 113 -3.51 12.87 4.59
N GLY A 114 -3.15 11.74 5.17
CA GLY A 114 -1.86 11.10 4.92
C GLY A 114 -1.64 9.88 5.79
N THR A 115 -0.43 9.33 5.74
CA THR A 115 -0.04 8.12 6.49
C THR A 115 1.17 8.36 7.38
N ILE A 116 1.24 7.63 8.48
CA ILE A 116 2.42 7.56 9.36
C ILE A 116 2.77 6.09 9.55
N THR A 117 4.03 5.74 9.30
CA THR A 117 4.60 4.43 9.67
C THR A 117 5.24 4.57 11.04
N LEU A 118 4.88 3.69 11.95
CA LEU A 118 5.29 3.68 13.35
C LEU A 118 6.00 2.37 13.66
N PHE A 119 6.99 2.44 14.54
CA PHE A 119 7.70 1.28 15.07
C PHE A 119 7.55 1.22 16.58
N LYS A 120 7.39 0.00 17.11
CA LYS A 120 7.26 -0.23 18.55
C LYS A 120 8.58 0.11 19.25
N GLY A 121 8.51 0.97 20.26
CA GLY A 121 9.68 1.45 21.01
C GLY A 121 10.25 2.78 20.52
N ASP A 122 9.81 3.27 19.35
CA ASP A 122 10.22 4.59 18.86
C ASP A 122 9.49 5.72 19.60
N PRO A 123 10.13 6.90 19.76
CA PRO A 123 9.47 8.06 20.35
C PRO A 123 8.30 8.56 19.47
N PRO A 124 7.34 9.31 20.07
CA PRO A 124 6.21 9.85 19.32
C PRO A 124 6.64 10.68 18.10
N THR A 125 6.05 10.41 16.93
CA THR A 125 6.30 11.16 15.70
C THR A 125 5.07 11.92 15.24
N ASN A 126 5.27 13.14 14.74
CA ASN A 126 4.21 14.00 14.21
C ASN A 126 4.34 14.23 12.70
N ARG A 127 5.19 13.46 12.01
CA ARG A 127 5.47 13.64 10.59
C ARG A 127 4.50 12.83 9.74
N LEU A 128 3.54 13.52 9.14
CA LEU A 128 2.57 12.94 8.22
C LEU A 128 3.12 12.90 6.80
N LEU A 129 3.14 11.71 6.19
CA LEU A 129 3.43 11.56 4.76
C LEU A 129 2.15 11.80 3.97
N VAL A 130 2.19 12.79 3.09
CA VAL A 130 1.08 13.14 2.20
C VAL A 130 1.37 12.57 0.81
N ASN A 131 0.33 12.12 0.10
CA ASN A 131 0.43 11.57 -1.26
C ASN A 131 0.68 12.67 -2.33
N GLU A 132 1.72 13.47 -2.13
CA GLU A 132 2.21 14.52 -3.03
C GLU A 132 3.73 14.39 -3.13
N ARG A 133 4.30 14.50 -4.33
CA ARG A 133 5.76 14.46 -4.53
C ARG A 133 6.39 15.84 -4.32
N GLN A 134 7.52 15.87 -3.62
CA GLN A 134 8.27 17.08 -3.31
C GLN A 134 9.78 16.85 -3.44
N LEU A 135 10.49 17.87 -3.94
CA LEU A 135 11.94 17.99 -3.80
C LEU A 135 12.23 18.91 -2.61
N ARG A 136 12.86 18.36 -1.58
CA ARG A 136 13.35 19.14 -0.42
C ARG A 136 14.82 19.46 -0.63
N VAL A 137 15.18 20.71 -0.39
CA VAL A 137 16.55 21.23 -0.51
C VAL A 137 16.94 21.79 0.84
N HIS A 138 17.98 21.22 1.45
CA HIS A 138 18.59 21.74 2.65
C HIS A 138 19.87 22.45 2.24
N ASP A 139 19.84 23.77 2.29
CA ASP A 139 20.90 24.63 1.76
C ASP A 139 21.73 25.25 2.87
N VAL A 140 22.72 26.07 2.51
CA VAL A 140 23.68 26.71 3.43
C VAL A 140 23.03 27.65 4.46
N ASP A 141 21.80 28.10 4.21
CA ASP A 141 21.01 28.90 5.17
C ASP A 141 20.41 28.05 6.30
N GLY A 142 20.55 26.72 6.24
CA GLY A 142 19.96 25.79 7.20
C GLY A 142 18.45 25.62 7.05
N ILE A 143 17.82 26.29 6.09
CA ILE A 143 16.38 26.24 5.83
C ILE A 143 16.10 25.11 4.85
N VAL A 144 15.14 24.25 5.18
CA VAL A 144 14.64 23.23 4.26
C VAL A 144 13.58 23.86 3.36
N LYS A 145 13.92 24.10 2.09
CA LYS A 145 12.98 24.59 1.06
C LYS A 145 12.36 23.41 0.35
N GLY A 146 11.04 23.45 0.18
CA GLY A 146 10.29 22.36 -0.45
C GLY A 146 9.65 22.80 -1.77
N TYR A 147 10.03 22.17 -2.87
CA TYR A 147 9.50 22.44 -4.21
C TYR A 147 8.55 21.32 -4.64
N PRO A 148 7.30 21.63 -5.06
CA PRO A 148 6.41 20.62 -5.63
C PRO A 148 7.10 19.93 -6.82
N ALA A 149 7.14 18.61 -6.84
CA ALA A 149 7.87 17.81 -7.83
C ALA A 149 7.03 16.63 -8.32
N GLU A 150 5.74 16.88 -8.52
CA GLU A 150 4.79 15.89 -9.04
C GLU A 150 4.69 15.99 -10.57
N PHE A 151 5.00 14.89 -11.25
CA PHE A 151 5.18 14.84 -12.71
C PHE A 151 4.31 13.74 -13.32
N LEU A 152 2.99 13.98 -13.40
CA LEU A 152 2.04 13.00 -13.91
C LEU A 152 2.00 12.93 -15.45
N HIS A 153 1.98 14.08 -16.16
CA HIS A 153 1.90 14.09 -17.64
C HIS A 153 2.94 14.96 -18.34
N HIS A 154 3.48 15.99 -17.68
CA HIS A 154 4.53 16.85 -18.23
C HIS A 154 5.80 16.71 -17.39
N PRO A 155 6.46 15.54 -17.44
CA PRO A 155 7.76 15.40 -16.81
C PRO A 155 8.73 16.40 -17.42
N PRO A 156 9.66 16.97 -16.62
CA PRO A 156 10.71 17.81 -17.14
C PRO A 156 11.52 17.02 -18.15
N THR A 157 11.93 17.69 -19.21
CA THR A 157 12.84 17.12 -20.22
C THR A 157 14.03 18.05 -20.38
N PRO A 158 15.16 17.58 -20.95
CA PRO A 158 16.30 18.44 -21.21
C PRO A 158 15.94 19.70 -22.02
N GLN A 159 14.90 19.62 -22.87
CA GLN A 159 14.38 20.74 -23.66
C GLN A 159 13.44 21.65 -22.87
N HIS A 160 12.65 21.10 -21.96
CA HIS A 160 11.70 21.85 -21.11
C HIS A 160 11.98 21.55 -19.63
N PRO A 161 13.09 22.07 -19.06
CA PRO A 161 13.41 21.86 -17.67
C PRO A 161 12.50 22.68 -16.77
N ARG A 162 12.19 22.15 -15.58
CA ARG A 162 11.47 22.89 -14.54
C ARG A 162 12.45 23.72 -13.72
N ASP A 163 12.33 25.03 -13.86
CA ASP A 163 13.16 25.99 -13.13
C ASP A 163 12.68 26.16 -11.68
N LEU A 164 13.58 26.03 -10.72
CA LEU A 164 13.31 26.21 -9.28
C LEU A 164 13.99 27.47 -8.70
N GLY A 165 14.75 28.20 -9.53
CA GLY A 165 15.38 29.47 -9.17
C GLY A 165 16.67 29.37 -8.38
N LEU A 166 17.05 30.49 -7.75
CA LEU A 166 18.28 30.62 -6.97
C LEU A 166 18.12 30.08 -5.55
N LEU A 167 19.09 29.27 -5.15
CA LEU A 167 19.31 28.80 -3.79
C LEU A 167 20.06 29.86 -2.97
N ALA A 168 20.05 29.74 -1.64
CA ALA A 168 20.77 30.65 -0.74
C ALA A 168 22.29 30.55 -0.90
N SER A 169 22.79 29.40 -1.34
CA SER A 169 24.18 29.23 -1.80
C SER A 169 24.52 30.06 -3.04
N GLY A 170 23.55 30.69 -3.70
CA GLY A 170 23.72 31.37 -4.99
C GLY A 170 23.70 30.42 -6.18
N ALA A 171 23.46 29.13 -5.95
CA ALA A 171 23.34 28.13 -6.99
C ALA A 171 21.96 28.17 -7.64
N HIS A 172 21.90 28.00 -8.96
CA HIS A 172 20.67 27.98 -9.72
C HIS A 172 20.20 26.53 -9.91
N LEU A 173 19.01 26.20 -9.43
CA LEU A 173 18.48 24.83 -9.41
C LEU A 173 17.41 24.61 -10.48
N LYS A 174 17.54 23.51 -11.23
CA LYS A 174 16.52 23.03 -12.18
C LYS A 174 16.30 21.53 -12.02
N ILE A 175 15.09 21.07 -12.31
CA ILE A 175 14.80 19.66 -12.59
C ILE A 175 14.78 19.50 -14.10
N VAL A 176 15.67 18.69 -14.65
CA VAL A 176 15.91 18.60 -16.10
C VAL A 176 15.43 17.30 -16.71
N ASP A 177 15.13 16.30 -15.89
CA ASP A 177 14.62 15.01 -16.33
C ASP A 177 13.84 14.32 -15.20
N TYR A 178 12.99 13.37 -15.57
CA TYR A 178 12.26 12.51 -14.64
C TYR A 178 12.20 11.09 -15.20
N ALA A 179 12.43 10.11 -14.33
CA ALA A 179 12.32 8.70 -14.69
C ALA A 179 11.34 8.00 -13.75
N PRO A 180 10.40 7.19 -14.27
CA PRO A 180 9.47 6.43 -13.45
C PRO A 180 10.16 5.30 -12.67
N VAL A 181 11.33 4.87 -13.12
CA VAL A 181 12.14 3.82 -12.49
C VAL A 181 13.61 4.23 -12.53
N ILE A 182 14.21 4.31 -11.35
CA ILE A 182 15.64 4.55 -11.13
C ILE A 182 16.24 3.32 -10.47
N GLU A 183 17.30 2.82 -11.10
CA GLU A 183 18.15 1.78 -10.56
C GLU A 183 19.37 2.41 -9.88
N GLY A 184 19.76 1.89 -8.73
CA GLY A 184 21.00 2.24 -8.06
C GLY A 184 22.00 1.10 -8.17
N LYS A 185 23.16 1.35 -8.79
CA LYS A 185 24.28 0.40 -8.79
C LYS A 185 25.34 0.88 -7.81
N LEU A 186 25.81 -0.02 -6.96
CA LEU A 186 26.90 0.26 -6.05
C LEU A 186 28.20 0.46 -6.82
N ASN A 187 28.88 1.57 -6.55
CA ASN A 187 30.16 1.94 -7.13
C ASN A 187 31.07 2.54 -6.04
N PRO A 188 31.74 1.70 -5.23
CA PRO A 188 32.51 2.16 -4.08
C PRO A 188 33.65 3.08 -4.48
N LYS A 189 33.88 4.15 -3.71
CA LYS A 189 34.99 5.10 -3.96
C LYS A 189 36.11 4.94 -2.96
N PRO A 190 37.39 5.04 -3.39
CA PRO A 190 38.53 4.95 -2.50
C PRO A 190 38.59 6.17 -1.58
N VAL A 191 38.94 5.94 -0.32
CA VAL A 191 39.15 6.98 0.70
C VAL A 191 40.48 6.79 1.41
N SER A 192 41.06 7.90 1.88
CA SER A 192 42.37 7.90 2.53
C SER A 192 42.37 7.28 3.92
N GLU A 193 41.29 7.46 4.69
CA GLU A 193 41.14 6.92 6.06
C GLU A 193 39.68 6.50 6.32
N GLY A 194 39.49 5.50 7.19
CA GLY A 194 38.17 5.13 7.72
C GLY A 194 37.21 4.41 6.77
N GLY A 195 37.72 3.76 5.72
CA GLY A 195 36.93 3.01 4.74
C GLY A 195 36.78 1.50 5.06
N ALA A 196 35.83 0.87 4.39
CA ALA A 196 35.68 -0.58 4.37
C ALA A 196 36.39 -1.18 3.13
N PRO A 197 37.02 -2.36 3.26
CA PRO A 197 37.52 -3.05 2.10
C PRO A 197 36.37 -3.57 1.25
N ALA A 198 36.49 -3.43 -0.07
CA ALA A 198 35.50 -3.84 -1.04
C ALA A 198 36.12 -4.81 -2.05
N LEU A 199 35.30 -5.71 -2.58
CA LEU A 199 35.66 -6.53 -3.73
C LEU A 199 34.54 -6.50 -4.75
N HIS A 200 34.92 -6.56 -6.01
CA HIS A 200 34.02 -6.83 -7.11
C HIS A 200 34.10 -8.31 -7.46
N PHE A 201 32.94 -8.91 -7.71
CA PHE A 201 32.88 -10.28 -8.18
C PHE A 201 31.96 -10.38 -9.40
N THR A 202 32.25 -11.35 -10.24
CA THR A 202 31.37 -11.84 -11.29
C THR A 202 31.04 -13.28 -11.00
N ILE A 203 29.77 -13.67 -11.09
CA ILE A 203 29.34 -15.06 -11.04
C ILE A 203 28.59 -15.41 -12.32
N ALA A 204 28.97 -16.51 -12.96
CA ALA A 204 28.41 -16.90 -14.25
C ALA A 204 28.20 -18.41 -14.39
N THR A 205 27.17 -18.82 -15.13
CA THR A 205 26.94 -20.22 -15.52
C THR A 205 27.81 -20.57 -16.73
N VAL A 206 28.46 -21.73 -16.71
CA VAL A 206 29.29 -22.18 -17.83
C VAL A 206 28.44 -22.53 -19.05
N MET A 207 27.26 -23.13 -18.85
CA MET A 207 26.44 -23.63 -19.96
C MET A 207 25.41 -22.62 -20.48
N MET A 208 24.73 -21.87 -19.58
CA MET A 208 23.65 -20.96 -19.98
C MET A 208 24.12 -19.53 -20.25
N ASN A 209 25.42 -19.25 -20.07
CA ASN A 209 26.02 -17.91 -20.21
C ASN A 209 25.28 -16.80 -19.44
N GLN A 210 24.58 -17.16 -18.36
CA GLN A 210 24.03 -16.20 -17.41
C GLN A 210 25.20 -15.60 -16.63
N ARG A 211 25.17 -14.29 -16.41
CA ARG A 211 26.25 -13.54 -15.75
C ARG A 211 25.66 -12.48 -14.84
N LEU A 212 26.15 -12.45 -13.61
CA LEU A 212 25.80 -11.47 -12.58
C LEU A 212 27.11 -10.88 -12.06
N ASP A 213 27.12 -9.58 -11.75
CA ASP A 213 28.27 -8.89 -11.15
C ASP A 213 27.81 -7.87 -10.13
N ASP A 214 28.58 -7.73 -9.04
CA ASP A 214 28.35 -6.69 -8.05
C ASP A 214 29.60 -6.40 -7.20
N TRP A 215 29.52 -5.31 -6.43
CA TRP A 215 30.44 -4.97 -5.37
C TRP A 215 29.94 -5.47 -4.02
N LEU A 216 30.85 -5.98 -3.19
CA LEU A 216 30.62 -6.25 -1.78
C LEU A 216 31.54 -5.37 -0.94
N LEU A 217 31.03 -4.81 0.16
CA LEU A 217 31.82 -4.12 1.17
C LEU A 217 31.85 -4.94 2.46
N ALA A 218 33.05 -5.18 2.99
CA ALA A 218 33.19 -5.88 4.25
C ALA A 218 32.60 -5.03 5.39
N ASP A 219 31.85 -5.67 6.28
CA ASP A 219 31.22 -5.06 7.45
C ASP A 219 30.16 -3.98 7.13
N ASP A 220 29.75 -3.84 5.86
CA ASP A 220 28.61 -3.02 5.49
C ASP A 220 27.32 -3.84 5.61
N PRO A 221 26.35 -3.44 6.47
CA PRO A 221 25.14 -4.23 6.69
C PRO A 221 24.20 -4.27 5.49
N GLN A 222 24.33 -3.33 4.54
CA GLN A 222 23.48 -3.24 3.34
C GLN A 222 24.16 -3.85 2.11
N HIS A 223 25.49 -3.73 2.01
CA HIS A 223 26.26 -4.08 0.82
C HIS A 223 27.30 -5.18 1.08
N GLY A 224 27.25 -5.83 2.25
CA GLY A 224 28.12 -6.95 2.59
C GLY A 224 27.57 -8.32 2.17
N ASN A 225 26.34 -8.38 1.66
CA ASN A 225 25.70 -9.61 1.21
C ASN A 225 25.12 -9.48 -0.21
N PHE A 226 25.02 -10.62 -0.89
CA PHE A 226 24.41 -10.73 -2.20
C PHE A 226 23.73 -12.10 -2.33
N SER A 227 22.43 -12.09 -2.57
CA SER A 227 21.61 -13.31 -2.61
C SER A 227 21.12 -13.61 -4.03
N ILE A 228 21.25 -14.87 -4.45
CA ILE A 228 20.71 -15.39 -5.72
C ILE A 228 19.82 -16.58 -5.41
N GLY A 229 18.50 -16.34 -5.33
CA GLY A 229 17.54 -17.39 -5.00
C GLY A 229 17.86 -18.06 -3.66
N LEU A 230 18.29 -19.34 -3.70
CA LEU A 230 18.64 -20.13 -2.50
C LEU A 230 20.13 -20.10 -2.14
N ALA A 231 20.94 -19.27 -2.81
CA ALA A 231 22.36 -19.11 -2.55
C ALA A 231 22.69 -17.70 -2.03
N ASN A 232 23.66 -17.60 -1.11
CA ASN A 232 24.09 -16.33 -0.55
C ASN A 232 25.61 -16.17 -0.59
N ILE A 233 26.08 -14.99 -0.97
CA ILE A 233 27.49 -14.59 -0.99
C ILE A 233 27.64 -13.44 0.01
N GLU A 234 28.61 -13.53 0.90
CA GLU A 234 28.90 -12.46 1.87
C GLU A 234 30.39 -12.11 1.89
N LEU A 235 30.72 -10.88 2.28
CA LEU A 235 32.10 -10.42 2.49
C LEU A 235 32.31 -10.01 3.95
N LYS A 236 33.41 -10.51 4.55
CA LYS A 236 33.86 -10.18 5.90
C LYS A 236 35.34 -9.80 5.93
N ARG A 237 35.77 -9.07 6.95
CA ARG A 237 37.20 -8.92 7.24
C ARG A 237 37.79 -10.16 7.88
N GLY A 238 39.07 -10.40 7.61
CA GLY A 238 39.87 -11.46 8.24
C GLY A 238 40.30 -12.54 7.25
N SER A 239 40.41 -13.77 7.71
CA SER A 239 40.73 -14.93 6.87
C SER A 239 39.87 -16.12 7.25
N ALA A 240 39.57 -16.96 6.26
CA ALA A 240 38.90 -18.23 6.45
C ALA A 240 39.65 -19.08 7.47
N THR A 241 38.94 -19.70 8.40
CA THR A 241 39.56 -20.66 9.31
C THR A 241 39.77 -21.94 8.53
N SER A 242 40.99 -22.50 8.51
CA SER A 242 41.26 -23.77 7.83
C SER A 242 40.43 -24.89 8.46
N ILE A 243 39.29 -25.20 7.85
CA ILE A 243 38.48 -26.36 8.24
C ILE A 243 39.08 -27.56 7.52
N THR A 244 39.88 -28.35 8.24
CA THR A 244 40.29 -29.68 7.79
C THR A 244 39.06 -30.57 7.77
N SER A 245 38.41 -30.71 6.62
CA SER A 245 37.20 -31.51 6.47
C SER A 245 37.54 -33.01 6.40
N THR A 246 37.58 -33.66 7.56
CA THR A 246 37.23 -35.09 7.64
C THR A 246 35.74 -35.23 7.36
N SER A 247 35.36 -35.32 6.08
CA SER A 247 34.02 -35.74 5.69
C SER A 247 34.12 -37.07 4.96
N LYS A 248 33.68 -38.14 5.64
CA LYS A 248 33.28 -39.38 4.98
C LYS A 248 32.09 -39.03 4.10
N SER A 249 32.25 -39.14 2.79
CA SER A 249 31.13 -39.14 1.86
C SER A 249 30.33 -40.42 2.07
N THR A 250 29.21 -40.32 2.77
CA THR A 250 28.13 -41.29 2.61
C THR A 250 27.27 -40.83 1.45
N ASN A 251 27.53 -41.40 0.28
CA ASN A 251 26.52 -41.47 -0.79
C ASN A 251 25.29 -42.17 -0.19
N LYS A 252 24.24 -41.41 0.14
CA LYS A 252 22.92 -42.01 0.37
C LYS A 252 22.36 -42.38 -1.00
N SER A 253 22.48 -43.66 -1.32
CA SER A 253 21.51 -44.39 -2.13
C SER A 253 20.10 -44.04 -1.66
N GLU A 254 19.14 -43.99 -2.59
CA GLU A 254 17.70 -43.95 -2.32
C GLU A 254 17.28 -45.25 -1.62
N GLU A 255 17.70 -45.41 -0.37
CA GLU A 255 17.31 -46.52 0.48
C GLU A 255 15.97 -46.20 1.14
N ALA A 256 15.08 -47.19 1.17
CA ALA A 256 13.84 -47.11 1.93
C ALA A 256 14.17 -46.80 3.40
N THR A 257 13.76 -45.62 3.87
CA THR A 257 13.95 -45.18 5.25
C THR A 257 12.65 -45.32 6.02
N ASP A 258 12.73 -45.36 7.35
CA ASP A 258 11.55 -45.32 8.20
C ASP A 258 10.94 -43.91 8.13
N LEU A 259 9.74 -43.82 7.55
CA LEU A 259 8.95 -42.60 7.44
C LEU A 259 7.86 -42.62 8.50
N GLU A 260 7.63 -41.47 9.13
CA GLU A 260 6.53 -41.24 10.06
C GLU A 260 6.01 -39.81 9.88
N GLU A 261 4.73 -39.68 9.58
CA GLU A 261 4.06 -38.39 9.32
C GLU A 261 2.71 -38.36 10.04
N SER A 262 2.41 -37.23 10.70
CA SER A 262 1.12 -36.99 11.32
C SER A 262 0.33 -35.98 10.50
N ILE A 263 -0.92 -36.29 10.19
CA ILE A 263 -1.80 -35.48 9.35
C ILE A 263 -3.06 -35.13 10.14
N PHE A 264 -3.32 -33.83 10.27
CA PHE A 264 -4.60 -33.29 10.72
C PHE A 264 -5.52 -33.15 9.52
N ALA A 265 -6.72 -33.73 9.59
CA ALA A 265 -7.73 -33.62 8.55
C ALA A 265 -9.06 -33.09 9.12
N PHE A 266 -9.72 -32.21 8.36
CA PHE A 266 -10.94 -31.52 8.76
C PHE A 266 -12.09 -31.88 7.83
N SER A 267 -13.25 -32.22 8.38
CA SER A 267 -14.41 -32.57 7.55
C SER A 267 -15.03 -31.38 6.81
N LYS A 268 -14.91 -30.16 7.38
CA LYS A 268 -15.41 -28.91 6.78
C LYS A 268 -14.45 -28.27 5.77
N ALA A 269 -13.19 -28.70 5.78
CA ALA A 269 -12.16 -28.24 4.86
C ALA A 269 -11.33 -29.46 4.40
N PRO A 270 -11.94 -30.38 3.62
CA PRO A 270 -11.34 -31.65 3.25
C PRO A 270 -10.04 -31.51 2.43
N ASP A 271 -9.86 -30.37 1.77
CA ASP A 271 -8.68 -30.04 0.97
C ASP A 271 -7.59 -29.29 1.78
N GLU A 272 -7.90 -28.84 3.00
CA GLU A 272 -7.00 -28.05 3.87
C GLU A 272 -6.42 -28.90 5.03
N GLN A 273 -5.95 -30.11 4.72
CA GLN A 273 -5.22 -30.93 5.70
C GLN A 273 -3.87 -30.29 6.09
N ILE A 274 -3.35 -30.64 7.26
CA ILE A 274 -2.08 -30.16 7.79
C ILE A 274 -1.21 -31.35 8.17
N GLY A 275 -0.14 -31.60 7.42
CA GLY A 275 0.84 -32.64 7.72
C GLY A 275 2.07 -32.14 8.48
N HIS A 276 2.58 -32.97 9.39
CA HIS A 276 3.82 -32.77 10.12
C HIS A 276 4.68 -34.04 10.06
N ILE A 277 5.87 -33.91 9.47
CA ILE A 277 6.84 -35.01 9.38
C ILE A 277 7.43 -35.25 10.78
N ARG A 278 7.32 -36.47 11.29
CA ARG A 278 7.92 -36.86 12.58
C ARG A 278 9.26 -37.57 12.41
N ARG A 279 9.43 -38.30 11.31
CA ARG A 279 10.66 -39.03 10.99
C ARG A 279 10.85 -39.23 9.49
N GLY A 280 12.08 -39.09 9.02
CA GLY A 280 12.47 -39.39 7.64
C GLY A 280 12.07 -38.32 6.65
N GLY A 281 10.80 -38.29 6.25
CA GLY A 281 10.23 -37.39 5.23
C GLY A 281 8.74 -37.64 5.03
N SER A 282 8.10 -36.91 4.12
CA SER A 282 6.65 -37.08 3.85
C SER A 282 6.37 -38.45 3.22
N THR A 283 5.29 -39.06 3.67
CA THR A 283 4.74 -40.31 3.11
C THR A 283 4.01 -40.07 1.79
N GLY A 284 3.68 -38.81 1.48
CA GLY A 284 2.87 -38.43 0.31
C GLY A 284 1.39 -38.83 0.42
N ALA A 285 0.96 -39.34 1.58
CA ALA A 285 -0.42 -39.74 1.82
C ALA A 285 -1.31 -38.50 2.05
N LYS A 286 -2.50 -38.50 1.47
CA LYS A 286 -3.56 -37.52 1.76
C LYS A 286 -4.66 -38.19 2.57
N VAL A 287 -5.21 -37.47 3.55
CA VAL A 287 -6.26 -37.95 4.46
C VAL A 287 -7.46 -37.02 4.36
N ARG A 288 -8.59 -37.56 3.92
CA ARG A 288 -9.86 -36.84 3.88
C ARG A 288 -10.80 -37.43 4.92
N LEU A 289 -11.33 -36.58 5.81
CA LEU A 289 -12.37 -36.96 6.76
C LEU A 289 -13.74 -36.69 6.14
N THR A 290 -14.59 -37.71 6.03
CA THR A 290 -15.97 -37.53 5.57
C THR A 290 -16.82 -36.88 6.66
N THR A 291 -17.86 -36.15 6.27
CA THR A 291 -18.82 -35.58 7.20
C THR A 291 -19.54 -36.71 7.96
N PRO A 292 -19.55 -36.71 9.31
CA PRO A 292 -20.29 -37.70 10.08
C PRO A 292 -21.80 -37.58 9.84
N GLU A 293 -22.48 -38.72 9.67
CA GLU A 293 -23.93 -38.81 9.47
C GLU A 293 -24.55 -39.75 10.50
N ASN A 294 -25.80 -39.48 10.93
CA ASN A 294 -26.58 -40.36 11.81
C ASN A 294 -25.87 -40.80 13.11
N GLY A 295 -25.07 -39.92 13.71
CA GLY A 295 -24.41 -40.16 15.01
C GLY A 295 -23.13 -41.01 14.96
N ASN A 296 -22.60 -41.32 13.77
CA ASN A 296 -21.28 -41.93 13.63
C ASN A 296 -20.15 -40.88 13.78
N LYS A 297 -18.87 -41.33 13.71
CA LYS A 297 -17.69 -40.44 13.75
C LYS A 297 -17.11 -40.14 12.36
N GLY A 298 -17.84 -40.48 11.29
CA GLY A 298 -17.37 -40.42 9.91
C GLY A 298 -16.34 -41.49 9.56
N GLN A 299 -15.83 -41.42 8.33
CA GLN A 299 -14.80 -42.30 7.79
C GLN A 299 -13.62 -41.46 7.33
N ILE A 300 -12.40 -41.99 7.43
CA ILE A 300 -11.22 -41.40 6.80
C ILE A 300 -10.91 -42.14 5.51
N ILE A 301 -10.66 -41.38 4.45
CA ILE A 301 -10.21 -41.86 3.15
C ILE A 301 -8.75 -41.45 3.02
N VAL A 302 -7.88 -42.43 2.84
CA VAL A 302 -6.43 -42.24 2.80
C VAL A 302 -5.94 -42.59 1.41
N SER A 303 -5.42 -41.59 0.70
CA SER A 303 -4.92 -41.72 -0.67
C SER A 303 -3.39 -41.69 -0.63
N ALA A 304 -2.73 -42.79 -0.99
CA ALA A 304 -1.28 -42.88 -1.10
C ALA A 304 -0.89 -43.28 -2.53
N GLY A 305 -0.47 -42.29 -3.34
CA GLY A 305 -0.35 -42.46 -4.78
C GLY A 305 -1.71 -42.65 -5.44
N ASP A 306 -1.84 -43.62 -6.34
CA ASP A 306 -3.10 -43.96 -7.04
C ASP A 306 -4.03 -44.90 -6.23
N LYS A 307 -3.70 -45.18 -4.97
CA LYS A 307 -4.44 -46.12 -4.12
C LYS A 307 -5.18 -45.40 -3.01
N GLU A 308 -6.43 -45.77 -2.80
CA GLU A 308 -7.25 -45.27 -1.69
C GLU A 308 -7.68 -46.40 -0.76
N ALA A 309 -7.65 -46.14 0.55
CA ALA A 309 -8.18 -47.02 1.58
C ALA A 309 -9.12 -46.23 2.50
N THR A 310 -10.21 -46.85 2.93
CA THR A 310 -11.23 -46.21 3.79
C THR A 310 -11.28 -46.89 5.14
N PHE A 311 -11.28 -46.12 6.22
CA PHE A 311 -11.34 -46.61 7.59
C PHE A 311 -12.43 -45.90 8.39
N ASP A 312 -13.27 -46.65 9.10
CA ASP A 312 -14.21 -46.07 10.06
C ASP A 312 -13.44 -45.48 11.26
N VAL A 313 -13.77 -44.24 11.62
CA VAL A 313 -13.04 -43.51 12.67
C VAL A 313 -13.29 -44.12 14.05
N ALA A 314 -14.50 -44.59 14.34
CA ALA A 314 -14.83 -45.14 15.65
C ALA A 314 -14.19 -46.53 15.86
N GLU A 315 -14.18 -47.37 14.83
CA GLU A 315 -13.63 -48.73 14.91
C GLU A 315 -12.10 -48.77 14.97
N ASN A 316 -11.42 -47.78 14.37
CA ASN A 316 -9.97 -47.75 14.21
C ASN A 316 -9.27 -46.70 15.10
N LEU A 317 -10.00 -46.06 16.02
CA LEU A 317 -9.43 -45.10 16.96
C LEU A 317 -8.38 -45.78 17.87
N ARG A 318 -7.16 -45.23 17.88
CA ARG A 318 -5.99 -45.72 18.63
C ARG A 318 -5.56 -47.15 18.27
N ARG A 319 -5.92 -47.65 17.09
CA ARG A 319 -5.47 -48.93 16.56
C ARG A 319 -4.51 -48.71 15.39
N ASP A 320 -3.51 -49.57 15.29
CA ASP A 320 -2.61 -49.63 14.15
C ASP A 320 -3.20 -50.57 13.10
N VAL A 321 -3.47 -50.04 11.90
CA VAL A 321 -4.13 -50.77 10.81
C VAL A 321 -3.26 -50.67 9.56
N PRO A 322 -2.99 -51.77 8.84
CA PRO A 322 -2.25 -51.70 7.58
C PRO A 322 -3.08 -50.97 6.51
N ILE A 323 -2.45 -50.09 5.73
CA ILE A 323 -3.05 -49.53 4.52
C ILE A 323 -2.83 -50.56 3.40
N GLU A 324 -3.89 -51.25 3.00
CA GLU A 324 -3.82 -52.34 2.03
C GLU A 324 -3.04 -51.96 0.78
N ASN A 325 -2.16 -52.86 0.34
CA ASN A 325 -1.32 -52.70 -0.87
C ASN A 325 -0.32 -51.53 -0.81
N THR A 326 0.05 -51.05 0.39
CA THR A 326 1.12 -50.07 0.60
C THR A 326 2.09 -50.56 1.71
N PRO A 327 3.33 -50.04 1.80
CA PRO A 327 4.24 -50.37 2.89
C PRO A 327 3.92 -49.61 4.20
N PHE A 328 2.79 -48.90 4.25
CA PHE A 328 2.42 -48.01 5.35
C PHE A 328 1.33 -48.61 6.23
N SER A 329 1.41 -48.26 7.52
CA SER A 329 0.37 -48.50 8.52
C SER A 329 -0.16 -47.16 9.02
N LEU A 330 -1.44 -47.14 9.36
CA LEU A 330 -2.17 -45.98 9.83
C LEU A 330 -2.61 -46.17 11.27
N ARG A 331 -2.58 -45.08 12.03
CA ARG A 331 -3.16 -44.99 13.36
C ARG A 331 -3.95 -43.69 13.51
N ILE A 332 -5.23 -43.79 13.83
CA ILE A 332 -6.02 -42.62 14.21
C ILE A 332 -5.71 -42.29 15.67
N GLU A 333 -4.94 -41.23 15.93
CA GLU A 333 -4.50 -40.89 17.28
C GLU A 333 -5.65 -40.32 18.11
N ASN A 334 -6.38 -39.37 17.52
CA ASN A 334 -7.47 -38.66 18.17
C ASN A 334 -8.54 -38.21 17.17
N TYR A 335 -9.75 -37.99 17.70
CA TYR A 335 -10.90 -37.43 17.01
C TYR A 335 -11.53 -36.36 17.89
N TRP A 336 -11.85 -35.21 17.31
CA TRP A 336 -12.55 -34.11 17.97
C TRP A 336 -13.85 -33.82 17.19
N PRO A 337 -15.04 -34.06 17.76
CA PRO A 337 -16.31 -33.78 17.08
C PRO A 337 -16.56 -32.27 16.85
N ASP A 338 -16.08 -31.41 17.74
CA ASP A 338 -16.21 -29.95 17.64
C ASP A 338 -14.86 -29.28 17.89
N PHE A 339 -13.94 -29.48 16.95
CA PHE A 339 -12.53 -29.11 17.07
C PHE A 339 -12.34 -27.61 17.32
N ARG A 340 -11.56 -27.29 18.36
CA ARG A 340 -10.96 -25.97 18.61
C ARG A 340 -9.55 -26.12 19.18
N ILE A 341 -8.77 -25.05 19.07
CA ILE A 341 -7.50 -24.91 19.78
C ILE A 341 -7.75 -24.08 21.05
N GLU A 342 -7.51 -24.68 22.21
CA GLU A 342 -7.59 -24.01 23.50
C GLU A 342 -6.23 -24.08 24.19
N ASN A 343 -5.67 -22.92 24.55
CA ASN A 343 -4.32 -22.81 25.13
C ASN A 343 -3.23 -23.52 24.30
N GLY A 344 -3.33 -23.45 22.96
CA GLY A 344 -2.37 -24.07 22.04
C GLY A 344 -2.49 -25.60 21.92
N LYS A 345 -3.53 -26.22 22.50
CA LYS A 345 -3.80 -27.66 22.40
C LYS A 345 -5.16 -27.93 21.75
N PRO A 346 -5.30 -29.02 20.97
CA PRO A 346 -6.57 -29.38 20.37
C PRO A 346 -7.56 -29.92 21.42
N SER A 347 -8.76 -29.33 21.48
CA SER A 347 -9.87 -29.72 22.35
C SER A 347 -11.19 -29.79 21.56
N SER A 348 -12.24 -30.35 22.18
CA SER A 348 -13.60 -30.38 21.62
C SER A 348 -14.52 -29.51 22.48
N VAL A 349 -15.29 -28.62 21.87
CA VAL A 349 -16.21 -27.73 22.60
C VAL A 349 -17.52 -28.42 22.97
N SER A 350 -17.93 -29.36 22.15
CA SER A 350 -19.11 -30.20 22.40
C SER A 350 -18.86 -31.61 21.86
N ASP A 351 -19.74 -32.54 22.20
CA ASP A 351 -19.75 -33.89 21.63
C ASP A 351 -20.51 -33.98 20.29
N GLN A 352 -21.09 -32.86 19.84
CA GLN A 352 -21.79 -32.78 18.56
C GLN A 352 -20.79 -32.57 17.42
N PRO A 353 -20.94 -33.26 16.26
CA PRO A 353 -20.00 -33.18 15.15
C PRO A 353 -20.12 -31.86 14.36
N ASN A 354 -20.01 -30.71 15.02
CA ASN A 354 -20.14 -29.39 14.42
C ASN A 354 -18.89 -28.96 13.66
N ASN A 355 -17.71 -29.34 14.12
CA ASN A 355 -16.44 -29.11 13.43
C ASN A 355 -15.51 -30.33 13.56
N PRO A 356 -15.86 -31.48 12.95
CA PRO A 356 -15.09 -32.71 13.14
C PRO A 356 -13.68 -32.62 12.56
N ALA A 357 -12.69 -33.03 13.36
CA ALA A 357 -11.30 -33.18 12.95
C ALA A 357 -10.68 -34.48 13.47
N VAL A 358 -9.72 -35.03 12.73
CA VAL A 358 -8.93 -36.20 13.12
C VAL A 358 -7.44 -35.90 13.07
N LEU A 359 -6.68 -36.52 13.97
CA LEU A 359 -5.23 -36.62 13.87
C LEU A 359 -4.87 -38.06 13.53
N VAL A 360 -4.18 -38.25 12.41
CA VAL A 360 -3.79 -39.56 11.90
C VAL A 360 -2.26 -39.61 11.81
N THR A 361 -1.66 -40.70 12.27
CA THR A 361 -0.23 -40.97 12.07
C THR A 361 -0.07 -42.09 11.04
N ILE A 362 0.74 -41.87 10.02
CA ILE A 362 1.09 -42.85 8.98
C ILE A 362 2.58 -43.17 9.12
N ARG A 363 2.92 -44.46 9.19
CA ARG A 363 4.29 -44.94 9.37
C ARG A 363 4.60 -46.18 8.55
N GLY A 364 5.82 -46.27 8.04
CA GLY A 364 6.27 -47.41 7.24
C GLY A 364 7.64 -47.17 6.61
N LYS A 365 8.13 -48.14 5.85
CA LYS A 365 9.40 -48.00 5.12
C LYS A 365 9.14 -47.54 3.69
N GLY A 366 9.76 -46.45 3.28
CA GLY A 366 9.57 -45.89 1.93
C GLY A 366 10.61 -44.87 1.53
N VAL A 367 10.52 -44.42 0.28
CA VAL A 367 11.29 -43.28 -0.25
C VAL A 367 10.42 -42.03 -0.07
N PRO A 368 10.93 -40.96 0.58
CA PRO A 368 10.14 -39.77 0.85
C PRO A 368 9.74 -39.05 -0.44
N ILE A 369 8.47 -38.65 -0.54
CA ILE A 369 7.91 -37.99 -1.74
C ILE A 369 7.96 -36.47 -1.56
N THR A 370 8.51 -35.76 -2.54
CA THR A 370 8.46 -34.30 -2.67
C THR A 370 7.43 -33.93 -3.75
N ALA A 371 6.31 -33.31 -3.39
CA ALA A 371 5.37 -32.75 -4.35
C ALA A 371 5.72 -31.29 -4.65
N ALA A 372 5.90 -30.94 -5.92
CA ALA A 372 6.03 -29.56 -6.37
C ALA A 372 4.74 -29.14 -7.08
N GLU A 373 4.05 -28.11 -6.58
CA GLU A 373 3.02 -27.41 -7.36
C GLU A 373 3.55 -26.04 -7.80
N THR A 374 3.41 -25.76 -9.09
CA THR A 374 3.73 -24.49 -9.72
C THR A 374 2.56 -23.53 -9.58
N ASN A 375 2.78 -22.37 -8.97
CA ASN A 375 1.81 -21.26 -9.03
C ASN A 375 1.79 -20.61 -10.44
N PRO A 376 0.71 -19.88 -10.81
CA PRO A 376 0.56 -19.24 -12.14
C PRO A 376 1.62 -18.20 -12.50
N HIS A 377 2.55 -17.89 -11.59
CA HIS A 377 3.65 -16.95 -11.77
C HIS A 377 5.04 -17.61 -11.81
N GLY A 378 5.13 -18.93 -12.00
CA GLY A 378 6.39 -19.62 -12.31
C GLY A 378 7.36 -19.82 -11.13
N ASN A 379 7.01 -19.37 -9.92
CA ASN A 379 7.77 -19.67 -8.71
C ASN A 379 7.29 -21.00 -8.09
N THR A 380 8.19 -21.98 -8.03
CA THR A 380 8.00 -23.23 -7.27
C THR A 380 8.14 -22.93 -5.78
N LYS A 381 7.05 -23.09 -5.02
CA LYS A 381 7.10 -23.12 -3.56
C LYS A 381 7.10 -24.58 -3.15
N GLU A 382 8.18 -25.07 -2.53
CA GLU A 382 8.19 -26.40 -1.91
C GLU A 382 7.18 -26.40 -0.75
N LEU A 383 6.07 -27.11 -0.90
CA LEU A 383 5.10 -27.39 0.14
C LEU A 383 4.99 -28.90 0.30
N THR A 384 4.74 -29.37 1.52
CA THR A 384 4.42 -30.78 1.74
C THR A 384 3.12 -31.12 0.98
N ALA A 385 2.97 -32.36 0.50
CA ALA A 385 1.80 -32.81 -0.27
C ALA A 385 0.46 -32.68 0.50
N THR A 386 0.53 -32.34 1.79
CA THR A 386 -0.55 -32.24 2.76
C THR A 386 -0.68 -30.82 3.34
N GLY A 387 -0.41 -29.76 2.56
CA GLY A 387 -0.94 -28.41 2.83
C GLY A 387 -0.47 -27.67 4.09
N GLY A 388 0.58 -28.13 4.78
CA GLY A 388 1.17 -27.39 5.89
C GLY A 388 2.33 -26.52 5.43
N PRO A 389 2.55 -25.30 5.99
CA PRO A 389 3.84 -24.65 5.80
C PRO A 389 4.94 -25.60 6.30
N PRO A 390 6.10 -25.68 5.61
CA PRO A 390 7.26 -26.33 6.22
C PRO A 390 7.45 -25.72 7.61
N ALA A 391 7.79 -26.56 8.60
CA ALA A 391 8.22 -26.04 9.89
C ALA A 391 9.23 -24.93 9.62
N MET A 392 9.07 -23.75 10.25
CA MET A 392 10.16 -22.79 10.24
C MET A 392 11.41 -23.56 10.66
N PRO A 393 12.50 -23.50 9.89
CA PRO A 393 13.76 -24.08 10.33
C PRO A 393 14.00 -23.57 11.74
N ALA A 394 14.39 -24.45 12.66
CA ALA A 394 14.82 -23.99 13.98
C ALA A 394 15.85 -22.87 13.76
N PRO A 395 15.85 -21.78 14.54
CA PRO A 395 16.80 -20.69 14.37
C PRO A 395 18.23 -21.26 14.35
N GLY A 396 18.85 -21.35 13.17
CA GLY A 396 20.17 -21.98 12.99
C GLY A 396 20.31 -23.07 11.91
N GLU A 397 19.26 -23.47 11.17
CA GLU A 397 19.45 -24.32 9.98
C GLU A 397 20.07 -23.46 8.84
N GLU A 398 21.40 -23.57 8.69
CA GLU A 398 22.21 -22.85 7.70
C GLU A 398 21.63 -22.98 6.29
N THR A 399 21.56 -21.88 5.53
CA THR A 399 21.33 -21.97 4.09
C THR A 399 22.39 -22.89 3.47
N PRO A 400 22.00 -23.99 2.80
CA PRO A 400 22.96 -25.04 2.45
C PRO A 400 23.90 -24.64 1.29
N ASN A 401 23.60 -23.53 0.60
CA ASN A 401 24.45 -22.91 -0.42
C ASN A 401 24.88 -21.52 0.06
N ARG A 402 26.08 -21.42 0.63
CA ARG A 402 26.61 -20.17 1.20
C ARG A 402 28.10 -20.02 0.90
N LEU A 403 28.51 -18.85 0.44
CA LEU A 403 29.90 -18.49 0.22
C LEU A 403 30.25 -17.28 1.06
N THR A 404 31.17 -17.43 1.98
CA THR A 404 31.76 -16.34 2.75
C THR A 404 33.13 -16.04 2.17
N LEU A 405 33.30 -14.82 1.68
CA LEU A 405 34.57 -14.25 1.25
C LEU A 405 35.19 -13.48 2.42
N PHE A 406 36.49 -13.62 2.60
CA PHE A 406 37.26 -12.92 3.61
C PHE A 406 38.35 -12.09 2.95
N ILE A 407 38.53 -10.86 3.40
CA ILE A 407 39.64 -9.99 3.01
C ILE A 407 40.49 -9.63 4.23
N ALA A 408 41.76 -10.03 4.20
CA ALA A 408 42.73 -9.76 5.26
C ALA A 408 43.34 -8.35 5.13
N ASP A 409 43.96 -7.86 6.20
CA ASP A 409 44.58 -6.53 6.23
C ASP A 409 45.73 -6.37 5.22
N ASP A 410 46.38 -7.48 4.84
CA ASP A 410 47.41 -7.53 3.79
C ASP A 410 46.82 -7.59 2.36
N GLY A 411 45.50 -7.58 2.22
CA GLY A 411 44.77 -7.69 0.97
C GLY A 411 44.59 -9.12 0.45
N ALA A 412 45.04 -10.14 1.18
CA ALA A 412 44.80 -11.53 0.79
C ALA A 412 43.32 -11.90 0.91
N ILE A 413 42.82 -12.62 -0.11
CA ILE A 413 41.43 -13.06 -0.17
C ILE A 413 41.36 -14.56 0.12
N SER A 414 40.44 -14.96 0.99
CA SER A 414 40.14 -16.37 1.26
C SER A 414 38.64 -16.60 1.29
N TYR A 415 38.22 -17.86 1.32
CA TYR A 415 36.81 -18.21 1.29
C TYR A 415 36.47 -19.42 2.18
N GLU A 416 35.21 -19.46 2.61
CA GLU A 416 34.51 -20.63 3.12
C GLU A 416 33.25 -20.84 2.27
N LEU A 417 33.15 -21.99 1.61
CA LEU A 417 32.05 -22.36 0.72
C LEU A 417 31.35 -23.58 1.27
N ALA A 418 30.04 -23.48 1.46
CA ALA A 418 29.12 -24.58 1.68
C ALA A 418 28.25 -24.78 0.44
N SER A 419 28.20 -26.02 -0.06
CA SER A 419 27.36 -26.44 -1.17
C SER A 419 26.68 -27.75 -0.85
N ARG A 420 25.41 -27.89 -1.25
CA ARG A 420 24.68 -29.18 -1.18
C ARG A 420 25.41 -30.31 -1.91
N LYS A 421 26.05 -30.02 -3.05
CA LYS A 421 26.69 -31.02 -3.91
C LYS A 421 28.12 -31.34 -3.48
N ASN A 422 28.89 -30.31 -3.14
CA ASN A 422 30.33 -30.42 -2.92
C ASN A 422 30.74 -30.37 -1.44
N GLY A 423 29.78 -30.23 -0.51
CA GLY A 423 30.07 -30.13 0.93
C GLY A 423 30.68 -28.78 1.31
N LYS A 424 31.50 -28.76 2.38
CA LYS A 424 32.21 -27.57 2.86
C LYS A 424 33.65 -27.57 2.34
N SER A 425 34.10 -26.43 1.82
CA SER A 425 35.47 -26.20 1.33
C SER A 425 35.95 -24.81 1.74
N SER A 426 37.25 -24.64 1.89
CA SER A 426 37.87 -23.35 2.20
C SER A 426 39.22 -23.24 1.52
N GLY A 427 39.65 -22.02 1.20
CA GLY A 427 40.95 -21.80 0.58
C GLY A 427 41.26 -20.34 0.28
N ARG A 428 42.36 -20.11 -0.42
CA ARG A 428 42.75 -18.78 -0.91
C ARG A 428 42.09 -18.52 -2.26
N ILE A 429 41.67 -17.29 -2.51
CA ILE A 429 41.21 -16.82 -3.82
C ILE A 429 42.34 -16.04 -4.48
N GLU A 430 42.61 -16.38 -5.73
CA GLU A 430 43.45 -15.58 -6.61
C GLU A 430 42.57 -14.75 -7.54
N LEU A 431 42.95 -13.49 -7.77
CA LEU A 431 42.18 -12.62 -8.66
C LEU A 431 42.12 -13.21 -10.07
N ASN A 432 40.97 -13.03 -10.71
CA ASN A 432 40.66 -13.47 -12.08
C ASN A 432 40.70 -15.00 -12.30
N LYS A 433 40.78 -15.81 -11.23
CA LYS A 433 40.63 -17.26 -11.31
C LYS A 433 39.22 -17.69 -10.91
N PRO A 434 38.58 -18.60 -11.68
CA PRO A 434 37.24 -19.07 -11.35
C PRO A 434 37.24 -20.03 -10.16
N LEU A 435 36.35 -19.78 -9.21
CA LEU A 435 36.00 -20.65 -8.09
C LEU A 435 34.70 -21.40 -8.43
N PRO A 436 34.75 -22.75 -8.61
CA PRO A 436 33.54 -23.53 -8.79
C PRO A 436 32.73 -23.58 -7.48
N THR A 437 31.51 -23.04 -7.50
CA THR A 437 30.66 -22.93 -6.31
C THR A 437 30.01 -24.26 -5.90
N GLY A 438 29.87 -25.19 -6.85
CA GLY A 438 29.06 -26.39 -6.66
C GLY A 438 27.56 -26.11 -6.56
N TRP A 439 27.11 -24.89 -6.83
CA TRP A 439 25.71 -24.54 -7.02
C TRP A 439 25.43 -24.68 -8.51
N ALA A 440 24.91 -25.83 -8.95
CA ALA A 440 24.83 -26.17 -10.37
C ALA A 440 26.18 -26.01 -11.09
N ASP A 441 26.26 -25.19 -12.15
CA ASP A 441 27.44 -24.87 -12.95
C ASP A 441 27.95 -23.44 -12.76
N TRP A 442 27.55 -22.77 -11.66
CA TRP A 442 27.99 -21.40 -11.37
C TRP A 442 29.47 -21.33 -10.93
N GLN A 443 30.22 -20.42 -11.56
CA GLN A 443 31.59 -20.09 -11.21
C GLN A 443 31.70 -18.63 -10.79
N LEU A 444 32.37 -18.38 -9.66
CA LEU A 444 32.65 -17.04 -9.15
C LEU A 444 34.08 -16.61 -9.49
N VAL A 445 34.25 -15.37 -9.94
CA VAL A 445 35.53 -14.73 -10.22
C VAL A 445 35.59 -13.44 -9.42
N VAL A 446 36.63 -13.25 -8.61
CA VAL A 446 36.95 -11.96 -8.01
C VAL A 446 37.96 -11.26 -8.92
N ASP A 447 37.61 -10.11 -9.48
CA ASP A 447 38.39 -9.40 -10.48
C ASP A 447 39.00 -8.10 -9.96
N LYS A 448 38.44 -7.49 -8.91
CA LYS A 448 38.94 -6.25 -8.32
C LYS A 448 38.76 -6.21 -6.80
N THR A 449 39.72 -5.59 -6.12
CA THR A 449 39.63 -5.27 -4.69
C THR A 449 40.04 -3.83 -4.41
N MET A 450 39.57 -3.29 -3.29
CA MET A 450 39.88 -1.96 -2.80
C MET A 450 39.99 -2.00 -1.28
N SER A 451 41.06 -1.47 -0.69
CA SER A 451 41.35 -1.64 0.74
C SER A 451 40.52 -0.73 1.65
N ASN A 452 40.33 0.53 1.24
CA ASN A 452 39.59 1.54 2.00
C ASN A 452 38.62 2.25 1.07
N THR A 453 37.33 1.94 1.19
CA THR A 453 36.28 2.54 0.38
C THR A 453 35.10 3.03 1.20
N GLN A 454 34.37 3.98 0.63
CA GLN A 454 33.03 4.32 1.09
C GLN A 454 32.00 3.89 0.03
N PRO A 455 30.83 3.38 0.46
CA PRO A 455 29.76 3.04 -0.45
C PRO A 455 29.28 4.32 -1.16
N GLN A 456 29.15 4.23 -2.48
CA GLN A 456 28.47 5.25 -3.27
C GLN A 456 27.55 4.56 -4.26
N MET A 457 26.32 5.05 -4.36
CA MET A 457 25.35 4.58 -5.34
C MET A 457 25.36 5.49 -6.56
N ASP A 458 25.48 4.89 -7.74
CA ASP A 458 25.27 5.56 -9.01
C ASP A 458 23.86 5.25 -9.50
N PHE A 459 23.05 6.29 -9.64
CA PHE A 459 21.64 6.18 -10.00
C PHE A 459 21.42 6.43 -11.48
N MET A 460 20.72 5.52 -12.15
CA MET A 460 20.46 5.57 -13.58
C MET A 460 19.00 5.22 -13.89
N PRO A 461 18.39 5.85 -14.92
CA PRO A 461 17.05 5.51 -15.34
C PRO A 461 17.02 4.18 -16.08
N LEU A 462 16.05 3.34 -15.73
CA LEU A 462 15.80 2.09 -16.45
C LEU A 462 15.00 2.40 -17.73
N LYS A 463 15.50 1.99 -18.90
CA LYS A 463 14.79 2.18 -20.17
C LYS A 463 13.67 1.15 -20.31
N SER A 464 12.58 1.52 -20.98
CA SER A 464 11.48 0.59 -21.27
C SER A 464 11.97 -0.67 -21.98
N GLY A 465 11.69 -1.84 -21.41
CA GLY A 465 12.11 -3.15 -21.94
C GLY A 465 13.48 -3.63 -21.46
N GLN A 466 14.21 -2.84 -20.68
CA GLN A 466 15.44 -3.27 -20.03
C GLN A 466 15.09 -3.92 -18.69
N ALA A 467 15.54 -5.16 -18.47
CA ALA A 467 15.40 -5.82 -17.17
C ALA A 467 16.31 -5.13 -16.14
N PRO A 468 15.85 -4.94 -14.89
CA PRO A 468 16.73 -4.49 -13.81
C PRO A 468 17.87 -5.46 -13.62
N THR A 469 19.01 -4.96 -13.16
CA THR A 469 20.15 -5.80 -12.82
C THR A 469 19.75 -6.76 -11.69
N PRO A 470 20.20 -8.01 -11.74
CA PRO A 470 19.79 -9.04 -10.78
C PRO A 470 20.23 -8.76 -9.33
N SER A 471 21.13 -7.81 -9.10
CA SER A 471 21.49 -7.31 -7.76
C SER A 471 20.48 -6.34 -7.16
N THR A 472 19.64 -5.70 -7.98
CA THR A 472 18.55 -4.87 -7.47
C THR A 472 17.28 -5.69 -7.41
N ALA A 473 16.68 -5.79 -6.23
CA ALA A 473 15.38 -6.42 -6.06
C ALA A 473 14.35 -5.71 -6.95
N ALA A 474 13.95 -6.36 -8.04
CA ALA A 474 13.13 -5.78 -9.10
C ALA A 474 11.74 -5.29 -8.65
N ALA A 475 11.29 -5.67 -7.45
CA ALA A 475 9.91 -5.47 -7.02
C ALA A 475 9.56 -4.02 -6.66
N ASP A 476 10.51 -3.17 -6.23
CA ASP A 476 10.22 -1.84 -5.67
C ASP A 476 11.26 -0.76 -6.04
N LEU A 477 11.67 -0.69 -7.31
CA LEU A 477 12.56 0.40 -7.75
C LEU A 477 11.83 1.77 -7.71
N PRO A 478 12.42 2.81 -7.09
CA PRO A 478 11.78 4.11 -6.95
C PRO A 478 11.80 4.91 -8.26
N ASP A 479 10.88 5.86 -8.39
CA ASP A 479 11.00 6.93 -9.37
C ASP A 479 12.08 7.95 -8.96
N GLY A 480 12.49 8.84 -9.86
CA GLY A 480 13.45 9.89 -9.51
C GLY A 480 13.53 11.04 -10.49
N VAL A 481 14.24 12.07 -10.05
CA VAL A 481 14.40 13.34 -10.77
C VAL A 481 15.87 13.63 -11.03
N ARG A 482 16.18 14.17 -12.21
CA ARG A 482 17.54 14.63 -12.52
C ARG A 482 17.64 16.10 -12.19
N LEU A 483 18.48 16.41 -11.22
CA LEU A 483 18.74 17.78 -10.79
C LEU A 483 19.91 18.34 -11.59
N ARG A 484 19.77 19.59 -12.04
CA ARG A 484 20.87 20.41 -12.57
C ARG A 484 21.08 21.58 -11.63
N VAL A 485 22.30 21.71 -11.13
CA VAL A 485 22.71 22.82 -10.27
C VAL A 485 23.84 23.57 -10.93
N GLN A 486 23.68 24.90 -11.06
CA GLN A 486 24.65 25.76 -11.72
C GLN A 486 25.14 26.84 -10.76
N GLN A 487 26.44 26.99 -10.57
CA GLN A 487 27.03 28.02 -9.73
C GLN A 487 28.40 28.40 -10.26
N ASN A 488 28.72 29.70 -10.32
CA ASN A 488 30.04 30.21 -10.75
C ASN A 488 30.53 29.67 -12.11
N GLY A 489 29.62 29.38 -13.05
CA GLY A 489 29.94 28.81 -14.36
C GLY A 489 30.07 27.29 -14.39
N GLU A 490 30.12 26.62 -13.23
CA GLU A 490 30.09 25.17 -13.13
C GLU A 490 28.65 24.66 -13.20
N THR A 491 28.44 23.53 -13.88
CA THR A 491 27.14 22.84 -13.97
C THR A 491 27.31 21.40 -13.51
N LEU A 492 26.56 21.00 -12.49
CA LEU A 492 26.52 19.65 -11.95
C LEU A 492 25.13 19.04 -12.17
N GLU A 493 25.09 17.81 -12.64
CA GLU A 493 23.85 17.06 -12.79
C GLU A 493 23.90 15.74 -12.05
N ARG A 494 22.80 15.39 -11.35
CA ARG A 494 22.71 14.13 -10.61
C ARG A 494 21.27 13.65 -10.50
N TRP A 495 21.07 12.33 -10.58
CA TRP A 495 19.79 11.70 -10.28
C TRP A 495 19.55 11.64 -8.77
N ALA A 496 18.35 12.02 -8.36
CA ALA A 496 17.84 11.92 -7.00
C ALA A 496 16.64 10.95 -7.00
N PRO A 497 16.84 9.68 -6.60
CA PRO A 497 15.75 8.73 -6.45
C PRO A 497 14.84 9.10 -5.28
N ALA A 498 13.59 8.67 -5.34
CA ALA A 498 12.64 8.85 -4.27
C ALA A 498 13.06 8.10 -3.01
N GLY A 499 12.96 8.76 -1.86
CA GLY A 499 13.35 8.20 -0.57
C GLY A 499 14.83 8.37 -0.25
N TRP A 500 15.65 8.79 -1.22
CA TRP A 500 17.07 9.04 -1.03
C TRP A 500 17.35 10.51 -0.77
N GLN A 501 18.41 10.76 0.00
CA GLN A 501 18.99 12.08 0.20
C GLN A 501 20.37 12.11 -0.46
N ILE A 502 20.54 12.98 -1.46
CA ILE A 502 21.80 13.14 -2.19
C ILE A 502 22.48 14.46 -1.80
N ALA A 503 23.80 14.42 -1.64
CA ALA A 503 24.62 15.63 -1.50
C ALA A 503 25.09 16.07 -2.89
N ILE A 504 25.00 17.37 -3.19
CA ILE A 504 25.71 17.95 -4.34
C ILE A 504 26.69 18.98 -3.76
N PRO A 505 28.01 18.76 -3.88
CA PRO A 505 28.99 19.71 -3.40
C PRO A 505 28.97 20.92 -4.34
N ILE A 506 28.42 22.03 -3.85
CA ILE A 506 28.30 23.28 -4.59
C ILE A 506 29.17 24.31 -3.88
N GLY A 507 30.14 24.91 -4.58
CA GLY A 507 30.93 26.02 -4.05
C GLY A 507 31.96 25.66 -2.98
N GLN A 508 32.65 24.51 -3.09
CA GLN A 508 33.88 24.31 -2.30
C GLN A 508 34.96 25.27 -2.79
N ARG A 509 35.01 26.45 -2.18
CA ARG A 509 36.12 27.40 -2.30
C ARG A 509 37.34 26.78 -1.63
N THR A 510 38.31 26.34 -2.41
CA THR A 510 39.61 25.80 -1.96
C THR A 510 40.62 26.91 -1.63
N ASP A 511 40.17 28.08 -1.18
CA ASP A 511 41.02 29.26 -0.95
C ASP A 511 41.06 29.65 0.54
N SER A 512 41.31 28.69 1.43
CA SER A 512 41.89 28.94 2.76
C SER A 512 42.22 27.61 3.47
N PRO A 513 43.50 27.28 3.73
CA PRO A 513 43.84 26.15 4.57
C PRO A 513 43.41 26.47 6.01
N GLY A 514 42.34 25.82 6.51
CA GLY A 514 41.97 25.88 7.93
C GLY A 514 40.50 26.18 8.27
N ARG A 515 39.59 26.33 7.30
CA ARG A 515 38.14 26.41 7.59
C ARG A 515 37.38 25.35 6.81
N THR A 516 37.05 24.26 7.48
CA THR A 516 36.28 23.14 6.96
C THR A 516 34.89 23.60 6.50
N SER A 517 34.63 23.39 5.20
CA SER A 517 33.37 23.37 4.42
C SER A 517 32.07 23.98 5.01
N PRO A 518 31.32 24.81 4.25
CA PRO A 518 29.86 24.81 4.40
C PRO A 518 29.37 23.39 4.09
N SER A 519 28.47 22.85 4.92
CA SER A 519 27.84 21.55 4.68
C SER A 519 27.31 21.47 3.24
N PRO A 520 27.51 20.35 2.52
CA PRO A 520 27.04 20.23 1.15
C PRO A 520 25.53 20.44 1.10
N THR A 521 25.02 21.14 0.08
CA THR A 521 23.58 21.28 -0.13
C THR A 521 22.99 19.89 -0.37
N MET A 522 22.00 19.53 0.44
CA MET A 522 21.36 18.22 0.39
C MET A 522 20.02 18.31 -0.34
N PHE A 523 19.76 17.33 -1.20
CA PHE A 523 18.53 17.23 -1.97
C PHE A 523 17.85 15.91 -1.63
N ALA A 524 16.56 15.95 -1.32
CA ALA A 524 15.77 14.75 -1.06
C ALA A 524 14.47 14.80 -1.86
N TYR A 525 14.32 13.87 -2.80
CA TYR A 525 13.08 13.69 -3.56
C TYR A 525 12.23 12.61 -2.87
N GLY A 526 10.92 12.83 -2.75
CA GLY A 526 10.05 11.86 -2.10
C GLY A 526 8.67 12.41 -1.79
N TRP A 527 7.99 11.76 -0.85
CA TRP A 527 6.69 12.18 -0.37
C TRP A 527 6.81 13.45 0.48
N LYS A 528 5.86 14.37 0.29
CA LYS A 528 5.74 15.58 1.10
C LYS A 528 5.45 15.20 2.55
N THR A 529 6.22 15.79 3.46
CA THR A 529 6.05 15.62 4.91
C THR A 529 5.38 16.86 5.50
N VAL A 530 4.28 16.67 6.22
CA VAL A 530 3.59 17.74 6.96
C VAL A 530 3.66 17.44 8.45
N SER A 531 4.05 18.42 9.26
CA SER A 531 4.06 18.29 10.71
C SER A 531 2.66 18.47 11.27
N LEU A 532 2.26 17.54 12.14
CA LEU A 532 1.00 17.61 12.88
C LEU A 532 1.20 18.25 14.26
N PRO A 533 0.16 18.87 14.83
CA PRO A 533 0.17 19.32 16.22
C PRO A 533 0.01 18.16 17.23
N ILE A 534 -0.11 16.93 16.74
CA ILE A 534 -0.17 15.70 17.53
C ILE A 534 0.95 14.76 17.08
N GLY A 535 1.61 14.11 18.04
CA GLY A 535 2.53 13.00 17.84
C GLY A 535 1.86 11.67 18.12
N LEU A 536 2.23 10.63 17.39
CA LEU A 536 1.77 9.26 17.57
C LEU A 536 2.93 8.34 17.95
N GLU A 537 2.68 7.47 18.90
CA GLU A 537 3.57 6.41 19.37
C GLU A 537 2.85 5.07 19.27
N LEU A 538 3.51 4.05 18.70
CA LEU A 538 2.98 2.69 18.63
C LEU A 538 3.32 1.95 19.92
N LEU A 539 2.31 1.68 20.73
CA LEU A 539 2.48 0.90 21.96
C LEU A 539 2.45 -0.60 21.66
N ASP A 540 1.54 -1.02 20.79
CA ASP A 540 1.38 -2.43 20.44
C ASP A 540 0.74 -2.63 19.07
N PHE A 541 1.09 -3.73 18.40
CA PHE A 541 0.49 -4.13 17.14
C PHE A 541 0.14 -5.62 17.19
N GLU A 542 -1.12 -5.93 16.93
CA GLU A 542 -1.67 -7.27 17.02
C GLU A 542 -2.18 -7.72 15.64
N VAL A 543 -1.78 -8.93 15.22
CA VAL A 543 -2.30 -9.59 14.01
C VAL A 543 -3.10 -10.80 14.43
N LYS A 544 -4.43 -10.69 14.40
CA LYS A 544 -5.32 -11.83 14.58
C LYS A 544 -5.22 -12.70 13.34
N ARG A 545 -5.07 -14.02 13.50
CA ARG A 545 -5.03 -14.99 12.38
C ARG A 545 -6.29 -15.84 12.33
N ASN A 546 -6.60 -16.37 11.15
CA ASN A 546 -7.68 -17.34 10.96
C ASN A 546 -7.30 -18.65 11.66
N GLU A 547 -8.28 -19.29 12.28
CA GLU A 547 -8.06 -20.58 12.94
C GLU A 547 -7.60 -21.61 11.89
N GLY A 548 -6.55 -22.38 12.21
CA GLY A 548 -5.98 -23.38 11.29
C GLY A 548 -5.11 -22.83 10.16
N SER A 549 -4.97 -21.51 10.01
CA SER A 549 -4.18 -20.88 8.93
C SER A 549 -3.27 -19.77 9.45
N ASN A 550 -2.20 -19.49 8.71
CA ASN A 550 -1.38 -18.31 8.95
C ASN A 550 -1.96 -17.03 8.34
N SER A 551 -3.12 -17.11 7.68
CA SER A 551 -3.79 -15.96 7.08
C SER A 551 -4.31 -14.98 8.13
N PRO A 552 -4.10 -13.67 7.96
CA PRO A 552 -4.58 -12.68 8.92
C PRO A 552 -6.11 -12.52 8.86
N ALA A 553 -6.76 -12.61 10.01
CA ALA A 553 -8.17 -12.31 10.24
C ALA A 553 -8.42 -10.82 10.57
N GLY A 554 -7.40 -10.11 11.06
CA GLY A 554 -7.50 -8.70 11.37
C GLY A 554 -6.22 -8.12 11.97
N PHE A 555 -6.07 -6.80 11.86
CA PHE A 555 -4.93 -6.07 12.38
C PHE A 555 -5.40 -4.94 13.29
N LYS A 556 -4.73 -4.76 14.42
CA LYS A 556 -5.07 -3.76 15.43
C LYS A 556 -3.80 -3.06 15.90
N SER A 557 -3.80 -1.74 15.87
CA SER A 557 -2.75 -0.91 16.45
C SER A 557 -3.24 -0.23 17.70
N THR A 558 -2.48 -0.34 18.79
CA THR A 558 -2.67 0.44 20.01
C THR A 558 -1.69 1.59 20.01
N LEU A 559 -2.23 2.80 20.04
CA LEU A 559 -1.52 4.04 19.82
C LEU A 559 -1.62 4.94 21.03
N LYS A 560 -0.56 5.69 21.29
CA LYS A 560 -0.57 6.82 22.20
C LYS A 560 -0.41 8.11 21.40
N VAL A 561 -1.34 9.02 21.60
CA VAL A 561 -1.30 10.38 21.07
C VAL A 561 -0.66 11.29 22.11
N VAL A 562 0.22 12.18 21.68
CA VAL A 562 0.86 13.21 22.51
C VAL A 562 0.70 14.56 21.83
N THR A 563 0.22 15.58 22.55
CA THR A 563 0.11 16.94 22.02
C THR A 563 1.33 17.79 22.40
N ALA A 564 1.53 18.91 21.72
CA ALA A 564 2.57 19.88 22.08
C ALA A 564 2.38 20.46 23.51
N GLN A 565 1.15 20.44 24.02
CA GLN A 565 0.79 20.91 25.37
C GLN A 565 0.99 19.82 26.44
N GLY A 566 1.42 18.61 26.07
CA GLY A 566 1.66 17.50 26.98
C GLY A 566 0.42 16.65 27.27
N GLU A 567 -0.75 16.95 26.68
CA GLU A 567 -1.91 16.05 26.77
C GLU A 567 -1.60 14.73 26.08
N THR A 568 -2.00 13.62 26.70
CA THR A 568 -1.84 12.28 26.13
C THR A 568 -3.15 11.52 26.13
N ALA A 569 -3.33 10.65 25.14
CA ALA A 569 -4.46 9.74 25.07
C ALA A 569 -4.02 8.41 24.47
N ILE A 570 -4.52 7.31 25.01
CA ILE A 570 -4.27 5.96 24.48
C ILE A 570 -5.56 5.45 23.85
N GLY A 571 -5.44 4.86 22.67
CA GLY A 571 -6.57 4.24 21.98
C GLY A 571 -6.10 3.23 20.95
N SER A 572 -7.02 2.41 20.47
CA SER A 572 -6.72 1.42 19.44
C SER A 572 -7.49 1.72 18.16
N CYS A 573 -6.89 1.41 17.02
CA CYS A 573 -7.55 1.45 15.72
C CYS A 573 -7.41 0.07 15.03
N TRP A 574 -8.48 -0.35 14.37
CA TRP A 574 -8.55 -1.61 13.61
C TRP A 574 -9.56 -1.47 12.46
N MET A 575 -9.84 -2.57 11.76
CA MET A 575 -10.73 -2.57 10.58
C MET A 575 -12.08 -1.90 10.88
N ASN A 576 -12.38 -0.85 10.11
CA ASN A 576 -13.57 0.00 10.22
C ASN A 576 -13.78 0.69 11.58
N ASN A 577 -12.77 0.71 12.44
CA ASN A 577 -12.84 1.27 13.79
C ASN A 577 -11.66 2.23 14.01
N PRO A 578 -11.84 3.52 13.64
CA PRO A 578 -10.80 4.52 13.79
C PRO A 578 -10.67 5.01 15.24
N PHE A 579 -9.43 5.25 15.68
CA PHE A 579 -9.17 5.99 16.91
C PHE A 579 -9.31 7.49 16.64
N SER A 580 -10.05 8.20 17.49
CA SER A 580 -10.39 9.61 17.31
C SER A 580 -9.77 10.46 18.42
N PHE A 581 -8.97 11.47 18.04
CA PHE A 581 -8.37 12.42 18.98
C PHE A 581 -8.41 13.87 18.46
N PRO A 582 -8.82 14.87 19.27
CA PRO A 582 -9.44 14.73 20.58
C PRO A 582 -10.83 14.08 20.47
N GLY A 583 -11.21 13.26 21.47
CA GLY A 583 -12.41 12.43 21.47
C GLY A 583 -13.72 13.14 21.86
N ASN A 584 -13.72 14.47 22.08
CA ASN A 584 -14.93 15.19 22.43
C ASN A 584 -15.96 15.11 21.29
N TRP A 585 -17.20 14.78 21.62
CA TRP A 585 -18.27 14.59 20.62
C TRP A 585 -18.40 15.81 19.69
N TRP A 586 -18.43 17.03 20.23
CA TRP A 586 -18.59 18.26 19.44
C TRP A 586 -17.43 18.49 18.44
N ARG A 587 -16.19 18.07 18.76
CA ARG A 587 -15.04 18.15 17.86
C ARG A 587 -15.15 17.17 16.69
N THR A 588 -15.73 16.00 16.97
CA THR A 588 -16.00 14.98 15.94
C THR A 588 -17.05 15.51 14.96
N TRP A 589 -18.14 16.10 15.46
CA TRP A 589 -19.19 16.68 14.63
C TRP A 589 -18.68 17.87 13.82
N THR A 590 -17.84 18.74 14.41
CA THR A 590 -17.22 19.89 13.71
C THR A 590 -16.07 19.51 12.78
N GLY A 591 -15.66 18.24 12.74
CA GLY A 591 -14.58 17.77 11.86
C GLY A 591 -13.16 18.19 12.31
N LEU A 592 -13.02 18.64 13.56
CA LEU A 592 -11.74 19.08 14.14
C LEU A 592 -10.94 17.93 14.77
N THR A 593 -11.51 16.74 14.83
CA THR A 593 -10.89 15.52 15.34
C THR A 593 -10.03 14.85 14.26
N TYR A 594 -8.85 14.39 14.66
CA TYR A 594 -8.03 13.49 13.85
C TYR A 594 -8.58 12.08 13.99
N LYS A 595 -9.02 11.50 12.88
CA LYS A 595 -9.41 10.10 12.77
C LYS A 595 -8.20 9.30 12.30
N ILE A 596 -7.76 8.36 13.12
CA ILE A 596 -6.60 7.52 12.90
C ILE A 596 -7.11 6.11 12.61
N SER A 597 -6.84 5.61 11.41
CA SER A 597 -7.30 4.30 10.94
C SER A 597 -6.12 3.40 10.65
N GLN A 598 -6.28 2.10 10.87
CA GLN A 598 -5.28 1.12 10.45
C GLN A 598 -5.22 1.10 8.91
N ALA A 599 -4.03 1.27 8.33
CA ALA A 599 -3.86 1.34 6.87
C ALA A 599 -3.11 0.12 6.32
N SER A 600 -1.93 -0.19 6.86
CA SER A 600 -1.12 -1.35 6.43
C SER A 600 -0.13 -1.77 7.52
N TRP A 601 0.63 -2.84 7.27
CA TRP A 601 1.61 -3.40 8.19
C TRP A 601 2.68 -4.18 7.42
N ASN A 602 3.76 -4.56 8.10
CA ASN A 602 4.85 -5.34 7.51
C ASN A 602 4.78 -6.82 7.95
N PRO A 603 4.52 -7.78 7.04
CA PRO A 603 4.54 -9.23 7.31
C PRO A 603 5.80 -9.76 7.97
N GLU A 604 6.94 -9.15 7.69
CA GLU A 604 8.24 -9.57 8.18
C GLU A 604 8.61 -8.88 9.50
N ASN A 605 7.91 -7.80 9.86
CA ASN A 605 8.18 -7.02 11.06
C ASN A 605 6.89 -6.65 11.81
N LEU A 606 6.52 -7.49 12.78
CA LEU A 606 5.36 -7.25 13.66
C LEU A 606 5.53 -6.07 14.63
N ASN A 607 6.71 -5.45 14.69
CA ASN A 607 6.91 -4.21 15.44
C ASN A 607 6.58 -2.97 14.60
N GLN A 608 6.14 -3.13 13.34
CA GLN A 608 5.84 -2.02 12.43
C GLN A 608 4.35 -1.99 12.07
N SER A 609 3.76 -0.80 12.13
CA SER A 609 2.39 -0.55 11.67
C SER A 609 2.28 0.80 10.97
N THR A 610 1.47 0.86 9.92
CA THR A 610 1.17 2.09 9.19
C THR A 610 -0.29 2.48 9.40
N VAL A 611 -0.49 3.72 9.83
CA VAL A 611 -1.82 4.29 10.13
C VAL A 611 -2.11 5.46 9.20
N GLN A 612 -3.37 5.61 8.80
CA GLN A 612 -3.86 6.75 8.04
C GLN A 612 -4.48 7.76 9.00
N ILE A 613 -4.21 9.05 8.79
CA ILE A 613 -4.79 10.15 9.56
C ILE A 613 -5.64 11.00 8.63
N LEU A 614 -6.87 11.29 9.07
CA LEU A 614 -7.81 12.16 8.37
C LEU A 614 -8.35 13.22 9.34
N ARG A 615 -8.34 14.49 8.91
CA ARG A 615 -9.06 15.59 9.55
C ARG A 615 -9.77 16.41 8.48
N ASP A 616 -11.08 16.58 8.62
CA ASP A 616 -11.91 17.30 7.64
C ASP A 616 -12.78 18.37 8.35
N PRO A 617 -12.32 19.63 8.46
CA PRO A 617 -13.08 20.69 9.11
C PRO A 617 -14.37 21.07 8.35
N GLY A 618 -14.53 20.60 7.12
CA GLY A 618 -15.73 20.78 6.32
C GLY A 618 -16.85 19.78 6.63
N TRP A 619 -16.55 18.75 7.43
CA TRP A 619 -17.42 17.60 7.68
C TRP A 619 -18.83 17.99 8.09
N LEU A 620 -18.97 18.85 9.11
CA LEU A 620 -20.28 19.25 9.64
C LEU A 620 -21.19 19.86 8.57
N LEU A 621 -20.63 20.78 7.78
CA LEU A 621 -21.37 21.50 6.76
C LEU A 621 -21.80 20.56 5.62
N LYS A 622 -20.97 19.57 5.28
CA LYS A 622 -21.36 18.54 4.29
C LYS A 622 -22.57 17.76 4.77
N TRP A 623 -22.59 17.32 6.04
CA TRP A 623 -23.73 16.59 6.61
C TRP A 623 -24.99 17.44 6.76
N ILE A 624 -24.87 18.66 7.29
CA ILE A 624 -25.99 19.60 7.39
C ILE A 624 -26.53 19.93 5.99
N GLY A 625 -25.65 20.21 5.04
CA GLY A 625 -26.01 20.50 3.66
C GLY A 625 -26.79 19.36 3.02
N SER A 626 -26.29 18.13 3.12
CA SER A 626 -26.97 16.93 2.63
C SER A 626 -28.34 16.73 3.30
N LEU A 627 -28.44 16.91 4.62
CA LEU A 627 -29.71 16.80 5.34
C LEU A 627 -30.72 17.85 4.85
N LEU A 628 -30.28 19.10 4.67
CA LEU A 628 -31.12 20.18 4.13
C LEU A 628 -31.58 19.88 2.70
N VAL A 629 -30.73 19.31 1.84
CA VAL A 629 -31.15 18.88 0.50
C VAL A 629 -32.25 17.83 0.58
N VAL A 630 -32.07 16.80 1.42
CA VAL A 630 -33.07 15.74 1.62
C VAL A 630 -34.40 16.31 2.12
N ILE A 631 -34.36 17.16 3.16
CA ILE A 631 -35.55 17.81 3.71
C ILE A 631 -36.21 18.70 2.64
N GLY A 632 -35.45 19.54 1.96
CA GLY A 632 -35.97 20.46 0.95
C GLY A 632 -36.68 19.74 -0.20
N VAL A 633 -36.05 18.69 -0.73
CA VAL A 633 -36.64 17.83 -1.77
C VAL A 633 -37.89 17.11 -1.24
N PHE A 634 -37.84 16.55 -0.03
CA PHE A 634 -39.01 15.92 0.58
C PHE A 634 -40.18 16.90 0.72
N MET A 635 -39.93 18.11 1.23
CA MET A 635 -40.95 19.15 1.35
C MET A 635 -41.53 19.55 -0.02
N MET A 636 -40.69 19.61 -1.05
CA MET A 636 -41.13 20.01 -2.38
C MET A 636 -42.10 18.99 -3.01
N PHE A 637 -41.87 17.69 -2.82
CA PHE A 637 -42.66 16.64 -3.47
C PHE A 637 -43.79 16.07 -2.60
N TYR A 638 -43.62 16.01 -1.28
CA TYR A 638 -44.53 15.26 -0.38
C TYR A 638 -45.42 16.14 0.49
N LEU A 639 -45.13 17.43 0.67
CA LEU A 639 -45.99 18.35 1.41
C LEU A 639 -46.97 19.06 0.47
N GLN A 640 -48.28 18.79 0.66
CA GLN A 640 -49.40 19.31 -0.16
C GLN A 640 -49.38 20.82 -0.49
N PRO A 641 -48.96 21.74 0.40
CA PRO A 641 -48.90 23.16 0.07
C PRO A 641 -47.94 23.49 -1.08
N TYR A 642 -46.96 22.62 -1.34
CA TYR A 642 -45.91 22.81 -2.34
C TYR A 642 -46.16 21.99 -3.62
N ARG A 643 -46.94 20.89 -3.54
CA ARG A 643 -47.27 20.00 -4.67
C ARG A 643 -48.24 20.61 -5.70
N LYS A 644 -49.17 21.47 -5.27
CA LYS A 644 -50.16 22.12 -6.16
C LYS A 644 -49.56 23.12 -7.17
N GLN A 645 -48.25 23.35 -7.15
CA GLN A 645 -47.55 24.28 -8.05
C GLN A 645 -46.77 23.60 -9.18
N THR A 646 -46.48 22.30 -9.09
CA THR A 646 -45.86 21.54 -10.20
C THR A 646 -46.88 21.04 -11.22
N GLU A 647 -48.16 20.94 -10.83
CA GLU A 647 -49.29 20.86 -11.73
C GLU A 647 -49.51 22.25 -12.33
N GLY A 648 -48.89 22.52 -13.49
CA GLY A 648 -49.22 23.71 -14.27
C GLY A 648 -50.72 23.75 -14.52
N GLU A 649 -51.37 24.89 -14.30
CA GLU A 649 -52.75 25.07 -14.74
C GLU A 649 -52.84 24.70 -16.23
N PRO A 650 -53.81 23.86 -16.63
CA PRO A 650 -53.95 23.45 -18.02
C PRO A 650 -54.14 24.68 -18.89
N ILE A 651 -53.29 24.79 -19.92
CA ILE A 651 -53.40 25.80 -20.99
C ILE A 651 -54.67 25.49 -21.78
N THR A 652 -55.82 25.93 -21.27
CA THR A 652 -57.06 25.98 -22.03
C THR A 652 -57.40 27.46 -22.19
N PRO A 653 -57.53 27.97 -23.43
CA PRO A 653 -57.87 29.37 -23.64
C PRO A 653 -59.31 29.57 -23.15
N SER A 654 -59.47 30.21 -22.00
CA SER A 654 -60.79 30.62 -21.53
C SER A 654 -61.28 31.79 -22.40
N LEU A 655 -62.35 31.55 -23.14
CA LEU A 655 -63.08 32.56 -23.92
C LEU A 655 -63.52 33.73 -23.01
N PRO A 656 -63.51 34.98 -23.52
CA PRO A 656 -63.83 36.14 -22.72
C PRO A 656 -65.31 36.12 -22.31
N LYS A 657 -65.53 36.18 -21.00
CA LYS A 657 -66.83 36.27 -20.34
C LYS A 657 -67.59 37.51 -20.83
N GLN A 658 -68.62 37.32 -21.65
CA GLN A 658 -69.53 38.40 -22.03
C GLN A 658 -70.21 38.97 -20.78
N ARG A 659 -70.09 40.30 -20.63
CA ARG A 659 -70.72 41.10 -19.57
C ARG A 659 -72.15 41.38 -20.01
N THR A 660 -73.13 40.65 -19.48
CA THR A 660 -74.55 40.95 -19.76
C THR A 660 -74.91 42.26 -19.06
N LYS A 661 -75.18 43.29 -19.86
CA LYS A 661 -75.67 44.60 -19.43
C LYS A 661 -77.18 44.49 -19.27
N MET A 662 -77.68 44.63 -18.05
CA MET A 662 -79.10 44.70 -17.74
C MET A 662 -79.61 46.07 -18.20
N THR A 663 -80.55 46.10 -19.14
CA THR A 663 -81.32 47.31 -19.49
C THR A 663 -82.80 46.92 -19.52
N ARG A 664 -83.61 47.77 -18.89
CA ARG A 664 -85.02 47.61 -18.53
C ARG A 664 -85.88 48.48 -19.46
N GLY A 665 -87.07 47.99 -19.83
CA GLY A 665 -88.13 48.70 -20.58
C GLY A 665 -88.26 48.18 -22.01
N GLU A 666 -89.41 47.92 -22.62
CA GLU A 666 -90.84 48.12 -22.32
C GLU A 666 -91.61 47.08 -23.17
N ALA A 667 -92.76 46.60 -22.70
CA ALA A 667 -93.72 45.91 -23.58
C ALA A 667 -95.13 46.22 -23.08
N VAL A 668 -95.86 47.03 -23.83
CA VAL A 668 -97.31 47.19 -23.73
C VAL A 668 -97.90 47.09 -25.13
N ALA A 669 -98.82 46.12 -25.26
CA ALA A 669 -99.98 46.05 -26.16
C ALA A 669 -99.75 45.76 -27.66
N GLU A 670 -100.57 45.00 -28.38
CA GLU A 670 -101.81 44.21 -28.19
C GLU A 670 -102.07 43.58 -29.60
N ILE A 671 -102.75 42.46 -29.80
CA ILE A 671 -104.17 42.42 -30.18
C ILE A 671 -104.51 40.96 -30.57
N THR A 672 -105.62 40.46 -30.03
CA THR A 672 -106.48 39.49 -30.70
C THR A 672 -107.86 40.14 -30.86
N ARG A 673 -108.06 40.86 -31.96
CA ARG A 673 -109.26 40.90 -32.82
C ARG A 673 -109.05 41.85 -33.99
#